data_AF-A0A9X4AWD0-F1
#
_entry.id   AF-A0A9X4AWD0-F1
#
_cell.length_a   1.000
_cell.length_b   1.000
_cell.length_c   1.000
_cell.angle_alpha   90.00
_cell.angle_beta   90.00
_cell.angle_gamma   90.00
#
_symmetry.space_group_name_H-M   'P 1'
#
loop_
_entity.id
_entity.type
_entity.pdbx_description
1 polymer ?
#
loop_
_entity_poly.entity_id
_entity_poly.type
_entity_poly.pdbx_seq_one_letter_code
_entity_poly.pdbx_strand_id
1 'polypeptide(L)'
;MKIVSNIPFPCAPLVWPNRSQGWVFTLVCKATFSLAPGTSQLAEAQEDITSADEHWDDDTNRSLRAPGDLVPFKPRADVLLVGSAHAPQQVPARSVVARLIVGEVDKSIEVTLDRWFQPDGSLAEGQRFARMPLVYERSGGGPDTANPVGVRAGWADGMGRVRVPNLTWPGVTVRAPADYVEPVGFGPLAPAWPSRRERLGALARSSLPERWYESHVPDGFDFRYFNAAPPDQQTDFLPPNARIILENLHPSVPRLVTNLPGLQPVFLIEGRGAAAQPMRADTLWIDTDRLLCTLTFRAQIPMRQRDEPGEVRIWLDNAPPSKSAAAPEAPSRPQKSIPPNDDAEAKSAKPVPPRAQTIADPSLAQAAATGRVLPFQSTPSPAPEAPAARPSPAGGRLPFLSAPASSLSAPAPAPPAAPPMYTPPPAPVAPPAPVPIAAPVPPAPVAPPVHDAQATLGGLAAASDAAAVAAPRPEPAPPAISTSAPARRRAPTSEYVDLIWFDERAPQRVRQQSAWASYVRDPQRPTEWLTGEEPEEPTQAMTDRRDIRRALGRVPPLDAVGIARVMEEAIDEDGIFEQPLVLVNGELVMTCDPLETLKTTIAVASQLAGVDKRLKEALDAAEELCRGPRSAAVPLLEGALSRVRQAFAQANRSLASDYLETTAQRILIEERHYLRRKLFGGEHIGGILSLGSGSPLPTYMPEALAEKLPLFPKFRVRAIAEPHPQQDPADNEPITLRVLALGRVVQSQPAGRGGR
;
A
#
# COMPACT_ATOMS: atom_id res chain seq x y z
N MET A 1 -5.64 23.37 -15.55
CA MET A 1 -6.65 22.73 -16.44
C MET A 1 -7.40 21.65 -15.68
N LYS A 2 -8.68 21.44 -15.99
CA LYS A 2 -9.56 20.39 -15.45
C LYS A 2 -9.66 19.21 -16.43
N ILE A 3 -9.74 17.98 -15.93
CA ILE A 3 -10.00 16.78 -16.75
C ILE A 3 -11.50 16.46 -16.71
N VAL A 4 -12.07 16.09 -17.86
CA VAL A 4 -13.40 15.47 -17.97
C VAL A 4 -13.27 14.21 -18.82
N SER A 5 -13.39 13.05 -18.15
CA SER A 5 -13.28 11.74 -18.78
C SER A 5 -14.66 11.16 -19.05
N ASN A 6 -14.93 10.78 -20.30
CA ASN A 6 -16.13 10.03 -20.70
C ASN A 6 -15.82 8.53 -20.87
N ILE A 7 -14.68 8.05 -20.33
CA ILE A 7 -14.18 6.67 -20.47
C ILE A 7 -13.97 6.05 -19.08
N PRO A 8 -14.12 4.73 -18.92
CA PRO A 8 -13.97 4.08 -17.61
C PRO A 8 -12.53 4.03 -17.08
N PHE A 9 -11.56 4.53 -17.86
CA PHE A 9 -10.14 4.49 -17.52
C PHE A 9 -9.82 5.56 -16.46
N PRO A 10 -9.16 5.22 -15.34
CA PRO A 10 -8.57 6.21 -14.46
C PRO A 10 -7.61 7.12 -15.23
N CYS A 11 -7.75 8.43 -15.05
CA CYS A 11 -6.93 9.46 -15.71
C CYS A 11 -6.47 10.51 -14.68
N ALA A 12 -5.23 10.95 -14.78
CA ALA A 12 -4.61 11.91 -13.85
C ALA A 12 -3.61 12.83 -14.55
N PRO A 13 -3.40 14.06 -14.03
CA PRO A 13 -2.40 14.99 -14.56
C PRO A 13 -1.07 14.90 -13.83
N LEU A 14 0.02 15.16 -14.55
CA LEU A 14 1.29 15.64 -13.99
C LEU A 14 1.62 16.98 -14.62
N VAL A 15 1.70 18.05 -13.82
CA VAL A 15 2.10 19.38 -14.30
C VAL A 15 3.56 19.63 -13.88
N TRP A 16 4.42 19.88 -14.85
CA TRP A 16 5.87 20.03 -14.64
C TRP A 16 6.46 21.11 -15.57
N PRO A 17 7.56 21.78 -15.18
CA PRO A 17 8.22 22.80 -16.00
C PRO A 17 9.26 22.18 -16.95
N ASN A 18 9.09 22.43 -18.25
CA ASN A 18 10.03 22.09 -19.32
C ASN A 18 10.71 23.38 -19.81
N ARG A 19 12.02 23.52 -19.60
CA ARG A 19 12.78 24.73 -19.96
C ARG A 19 12.69 25.13 -21.45
N SER A 20 12.35 24.20 -22.35
CA SER A 20 12.15 24.46 -23.78
C SER A 20 10.70 24.76 -24.21
N GLN A 21 9.70 24.44 -23.37
CA GLN A 21 8.27 24.53 -23.72
C GLN A 21 7.42 25.36 -22.73
N GLY A 22 8.01 25.84 -21.63
CA GLY A 22 7.29 26.48 -20.54
C GLY A 22 6.76 25.45 -19.54
N TRP A 23 5.47 25.47 -19.25
CA TRP A 23 4.83 24.45 -18.42
C TRP A 23 4.26 23.34 -19.29
N VAL A 24 4.25 22.10 -18.82
CA VAL A 24 3.69 20.95 -19.54
C VAL A 24 2.72 20.20 -18.63
N PHE A 25 1.50 20.01 -19.13
CA PHE A 25 0.50 19.11 -18.57
C PHE A 25 0.66 17.76 -19.27
N THR A 26 1.25 16.79 -18.59
CA THR A 26 1.24 15.39 -19.03
C THR A 26 -0.06 14.76 -18.54
N LEU A 27 -0.97 14.47 -19.46
CA LEU A 27 -2.18 13.69 -19.20
C LEU A 27 -1.82 12.20 -19.25
N VAL A 28 -2.16 11.47 -18.19
CA VAL A 28 -2.02 10.01 -18.11
C VAL A 28 -3.40 9.39 -18.01
N CYS A 29 -3.64 8.27 -18.71
CA CYS A 29 -4.81 7.42 -18.54
C CYS A 29 -4.39 5.94 -18.57
N LYS A 30 -4.96 5.09 -17.70
CA LYS A 30 -4.65 3.65 -17.62
C LYS A 30 -5.88 2.80 -17.98
N ALA A 31 -5.72 1.89 -18.94
CA ALA A 31 -6.72 0.87 -19.26
C ALA A 31 -6.29 -0.50 -18.72
N THR A 32 -7.19 -1.26 -18.09
CA THR A 32 -6.93 -2.60 -17.54
C THR A 32 -7.72 -3.65 -18.30
N PHE A 33 -7.03 -4.72 -18.71
CA PHE A 33 -7.60 -5.84 -19.45
C PHE A 33 -7.37 -7.16 -18.71
N SER A 34 -8.37 -8.04 -18.71
CA SER A 34 -8.22 -9.41 -18.22
C SER A 34 -7.55 -10.28 -19.29
N LEU A 35 -6.49 -11.00 -18.93
CA LEU A 35 -5.76 -11.89 -19.84
C LEU A 35 -6.62 -13.12 -20.16
N ALA A 36 -7.04 -13.24 -21.42
CA ALA A 36 -7.81 -14.37 -21.91
C ALA A 36 -7.30 -14.80 -23.31
N PRO A 37 -7.41 -16.09 -23.70
CA PRO A 37 -7.02 -16.52 -25.04
C PRO A 37 -7.79 -15.79 -26.15
N GLY A 38 -7.09 -15.49 -27.25
CA GLY A 38 -7.65 -14.80 -28.43
C GLY A 38 -7.70 -13.28 -28.27
N THR A 39 -8.48 -12.75 -27.34
CA THR A 39 -8.59 -11.30 -27.11
C THR A 39 -8.82 -10.99 -25.63
N SER A 40 -7.94 -10.17 -25.05
CA SER A 40 -8.06 -9.71 -23.68
C SER A 40 -9.17 -8.65 -23.59
N GLN A 41 -10.19 -8.91 -22.76
CA GLN A 41 -11.33 -7.99 -22.61
C GLN A 41 -11.02 -6.89 -21.59
N LEU A 42 -11.65 -5.72 -21.72
CA LEU A 42 -11.57 -4.66 -20.73
C LEU A 42 -12.15 -5.16 -19.39
N ALA A 43 -11.39 -5.03 -18.30
CA ALA A 43 -11.78 -5.55 -16.99
C ALA A 43 -12.88 -4.69 -16.35
N GLU A 44 -13.84 -5.32 -15.67
CA GLU A 44 -14.93 -4.62 -14.94
C GLU A 44 -14.43 -3.68 -13.83
N ALA A 45 -13.27 -4.00 -13.26
CA ALA A 45 -12.51 -3.13 -12.37
C ALA A 45 -11.23 -2.71 -13.09
N GLN A 46 -10.89 -1.43 -13.00
CA GLN A 46 -9.66 -0.88 -13.54
C GLN A 46 -8.65 -0.69 -12.40
N GLU A 47 -7.38 -0.95 -12.65
CA GLU A 47 -6.30 -0.58 -11.73
C GLU A 47 -6.18 0.95 -11.67
N ASP A 48 -6.02 1.50 -10.47
CA ASP A 48 -5.76 2.94 -10.27
C ASP A 48 -4.43 3.36 -10.92
N ILE A 49 -4.25 4.68 -11.09
CA ILE A 49 -2.97 5.25 -11.54
C ILE A 49 -1.95 5.13 -10.41
N THR A 50 -0.82 4.48 -10.71
CA THR A 50 0.24 4.20 -9.76
C THR A 50 1.06 5.47 -9.56
N SER A 51 0.94 6.13 -8.41
CA SER A 51 1.49 7.49 -8.21
C SER A 51 3.01 7.53 -8.07
N ALA A 52 3.61 6.49 -7.48
CA ALA A 52 5.04 6.30 -7.27
C ALA A 52 5.44 4.82 -7.55
N ASP A 53 6.74 4.54 -7.67
CA ASP A 53 7.24 3.18 -7.89
C ASP A 53 6.89 2.25 -6.70
N GLU A 54 6.29 1.08 -6.97
CA GLU A 54 5.86 0.10 -5.96
C GLU A 54 6.89 -1.04 -5.82
N HIS A 55 7.38 -1.31 -4.62
CA HIS A 55 8.29 -2.42 -4.34
C HIS A 55 7.56 -3.71 -3.94
N TRP A 56 8.24 -4.87 -4.02
CA TRP A 56 7.72 -6.12 -3.48
C TRP A 56 7.68 -6.12 -1.94
N ASP A 57 6.54 -6.52 -1.39
CA ASP A 57 6.24 -6.53 0.05
C ASP A 57 6.55 -5.18 0.74
N ASP A 58 6.36 -4.09 0.00
CA ASP A 58 6.58 -2.69 0.36
C ASP A 58 8.01 -2.35 0.86
N ASP A 59 8.99 -3.21 0.56
CA ASP A 59 10.40 -3.08 0.98
C ASP A 59 11.29 -2.47 -0.13
N THR A 60 11.83 -1.28 0.10
CA THR A 60 12.71 -0.57 -0.84
C THR A 60 14.04 -1.27 -1.11
N ASN A 61 14.43 -2.27 -0.30
CA ASN A 61 15.59 -3.13 -0.54
C ASN A 61 15.32 -4.25 -1.56
N ARG A 62 14.11 -4.33 -2.12
CA ARG A 62 13.68 -5.36 -3.08
C ARG A 62 13.40 -4.79 -4.46
N SER A 63 13.13 -5.65 -5.45
CA SER A 63 12.80 -5.19 -6.79
C SER A 63 11.40 -4.56 -6.86
N LEU A 64 11.10 -3.86 -7.98
CA LEU A 64 9.80 -3.26 -8.19
C LEU A 64 8.75 -4.31 -8.62
N ARG A 65 7.53 -4.14 -8.10
CA ARG A 65 6.29 -4.76 -8.58
C ARG A 65 5.75 -4.00 -9.79
N ALA A 66 5.55 -2.70 -9.65
CA ALA A 66 5.03 -1.82 -10.69
C ALA A 66 5.75 -0.46 -10.67
N PRO A 67 5.95 0.19 -11.84
CA PRO A 67 6.50 1.53 -11.89
C PRO A 67 5.41 2.61 -11.70
N GLY A 68 5.82 3.79 -11.26
CA GLY A 68 4.99 4.98 -11.24
C GLY A 68 4.54 5.39 -12.65
N ASP A 69 3.25 5.67 -12.78
CA ASP A 69 2.63 6.15 -14.01
C ASP A 69 2.84 7.66 -14.22
N LEU A 70 2.94 8.42 -13.13
CA LEU A 70 3.06 9.88 -13.12
C LEU A 70 4.49 10.34 -13.45
N VAL A 71 4.91 10.05 -14.68
CA VAL A 71 6.20 10.46 -15.27
C VAL A 71 5.97 11.43 -16.44
N PRO A 72 6.87 12.39 -16.70
CA PRO A 72 6.64 13.48 -17.64
C PRO A 72 6.62 13.03 -19.10
N PHE A 73 7.50 12.07 -19.42
CA PHE A 73 7.70 11.52 -20.76
C PHE A 73 8.44 10.18 -20.65
N LYS A 74 8.13 9.23 -21.54
CA LYS A 74 8.99 8.07 -21.84
C LYS A 74 9.37 8.10 -23.32
N PRO A 75 10.66 8.20 -23.71
CA PRO A 75 11.04 8.19 -25.11
C PRO A 75 10.57 6.93 -25.86
N ARG A 76 10.82 5.74 -25.29
CA ARG A 76 10.33 4.44 -25.78
C ARG A 76 9.11 3.96 -24.98
N ALA A 77 8.40 2.97 -25.50
CA ALA A 77 7.35 2.27 -24.76
C ALA A 77 7.93 1.09 -23.97
N ASP A 78 7.57 0.99 -22.69
CA ASP A 78 7.97 -0.12 -21.81
C ASP A 78 7.06 -1.34 -21.99
N VAL A 79 7.63 -2.55 -22.10
CA VAL A 79 6.90 -3.83 -21.99
C VAL A 79 7.37 -4.56 -20.74
N LEU A 80 6.54 -4.63 -19.70
CA LEU A 80 6.86 -5.15 -18.38
C LEU A 80 6.02 -6.38 -18.05
N LEU A 81 6.61 -7.35 -17.35
CA LEU A 81 5.87 -8.50 -16.83
C LEU A 81 6.33 -8.89 -15.43
N VAL A 82 5.36 -9.21 -14.58
CA VAL A 82 5.52 -9.80 -13.26
C VAL A 82 4.69 -11.06 -13.10
N GLY A 83 4.99 -11.81 -12.04
CA GLY A 83 4.32 -13.06 -11.67
C GLY A 83 5.29 -14.23 -11.69
N SER A 84 4.93 -15.34 -12.34
CA SER A 84 5.62 -16.62 -12.16
C SER A 84 5.78 -17.46 -13.43
N ALA A 85 6.90 -18.15 -13.52
CA ALA A 85 7.09 -19.25 -14.46
C ALA A 85 6.40 -20.51 -13.95
N HIS A 86 5.67 -21.20 -14.82
CA HIS A 86 4.92 -22.42 -14.51
C HIS A 86 5.46 -23.61 -15.30
N ALA A 87 5.66 -24.74 -14.62
CA ALA A 87 6.06 -25.97 -15.28
C ALA A 87 4.92 -26.50 -16.19
N PRO A 88 5.24 -27.01 -17.40
CA PRO A 88 4.23 -27.58 -18.29
C PRO A 88 3.34 -28.60 -17.58
N GLN A 89 2.02 -28.50 -17.81
CA GLN A 89 1.01 -29.38 -17.22
C GLN A 89 0.98 -29.40 -15.66
N GLN A 90 1.61 -28.40 -15.01
CA GLN A 90 1.85 -28.35 -13.55
C GLN A 90 2.67 -29.55 -12.99
N VAL A 91 3.40 -30.28 -13.84
CA VAL A 91 4.29 -31.36 -13.42
C VAL A 91 5.63 -30.78 -12.94
N PRO A 92 6.07 -31.01 -11.69
CA PRO A 92 7.28 -30.36 -11.16
C PRO A 92 8.55 -30.60 -11.99
N ALA A 93 9.16 -29.52 -12.46
CA ALA A 93 10.29 -29.51 -13.37
C ALA A 93 11.61 -29.09 -12.71
N ARG A 94 12.73 -29.39 -13.39
CA ARG A 94 14.09 -28.95 -13.00
C ARG A 94 14.47 -27.60 -13.65
N SER A 95 14.05 -27.42 -14.90
CA SER A 95 14.20 -26.17 -15.66
C SER A 95 12.91 -25.93 -16.47
N VAL A 96 12.56 -24.67 -16.66
CA VAL A 96 11.44 -24.18 -17.48
C VAL A 96 11.89 -22.92 -18.21
N VAL A 97 11.68 -22.83 -19.52
CA VAL A 97 11.88 -21.56 -20.25
C VAL A 97 10.58 -20.78 -20.25
N ALA A 98 10.57 -19.61 -19.62
CA ALA A 98 9.48 -18.64 -19.66
C ALA A 98 9.77 -17.60 -20.76
N ARG A 99 8.77 -17.26 -21.59
CA ARG A 99 8.98 -16.37 -22.75
C ARG A 99 7.82 -15.41 -23.00
N LEU A 100 8.17 -14.14 -23.20
CA LEU A 100 7.29 -13.01 -23.47
C LEU A 100 7.54 -12.50 -24.89
N ILE A 101 6.50 -12.39 -25.71
CA ILE A 101 6.56 -11.76 -27.04
C ILE A 101 5.49 -10.68 -27.16
N VAL A 102 5.90 -9.43 -27.45
CA VAL A 102 5.01 -8.28 -27.72
C VAL A 102 5.65 -7.38 -28.77
N GLY A 103 5.08 -7.35 -29.98
CA GLY A 103 5.64 -6.56 -31.09
C GLY A 103 7.06 -7.03 -31.44
N GLU A 104 8.04 -6.13 -31.27
CA GLU A 104 9.47 -6.40 -31.50
C GLU A 104 10.18 -7.02 -30.29
N VAL A 105 9.56 -7.00 -29.10
CA VAL A 105 10.11 -7.63 -27.89
C VAL A 105 9.87 -9.13 -27.97
N ASP A 106 10.94 -9.93 -27.97
CA ASP A 106 10.92 -11.39 -27.80
C ASP A 106 12.01 -11.78 -26.79
N LYS A 107 11.60 -12.02 -25.53
CA LYS A 107 12.51 -12.28 -24.41
C LYS A 107 12.21 -13.64 -23.77
N SER A 108 13.25 -14.46 -23.66
CA SER A 108 13.20 -15.78 -23.01
C SER A 108 14.12 -15.81 -21.79
N ILE A 109 13.65 -16.39 -20.68
CA ILE A 109 14.42 -16.63 -19.47
C ILE A 109 14.35 -18.12 -19.14
N GLU A 110 15.49 -18.76 -18.94
CA GLU A 110 15.55 -20.10 -18.36
C GLU A 110 15.49 -20.01 -16.83
N VAL A 111 14.55 -20.76 -16.26
CA VAL A 111 14.20 -20.74 -14.85
C VAL A 111 14.47 -22.11 -14.25
N THR A 112 15.47 -22.19 -13.37
CA THR A 112 15.93 -23.43 -12.73
C THR A 112 15.47 -23.54 -11.27
N LEU A 113 15.37 -24.78 -10.77
CA LEU A 113 15.16 -25.04 -9.34
C LEU A 113 16.26 -24.40 -8.47
N ASP A 114 16.02 -24.29 -7.16
CA ASP A 114 17.01 -23.72 -6.23
C ASP A 114 18.29 -24.58 -6.21
N ARG A 115 19.45 -23.94 -6.42
CA ARG A 115 20.76 -24.58 -6.55
C ARG A 115 21.79 -23.91 -5.63
N TRP A 116 22.68 -24.72 -5.07
CA TRP A 116 23.71 -24.26 -4.13
C TRP A 116 25.01 -25.02 -4.37
N PHE A 117 26.14 -24.31 -4.45
CA PHE A 117 27.44 -24.94 -4.26
C PHE A 117 27.69 -25.14 -2.77
N GLN A 118 28.07 -26.36 -2.41
CA GLN A 118 28.47 -26.75 -1.05
C GLN A 118 29.94 -26.34 -0.78
N PRO A 119 30.42 -26.35 0.47
CA PRO A 119 31.80 -26.00 0.82
C PRO A 119 32.88 -26.90 0.16
N ASP A 120 32.52 -28.10 -0.29
CA ASP A 120 33.39 -29.02 -1.04
C ASP A 120 33.41 -28.76 -2.56
N GLY A 121 32.68 -27.74 -3.03
CA GLY A 121 32.52 -27.40 -4.44
C GLY A 121 31.46 -28.22 -5.19
N SER A 122 30.77 -29.17 -4.55
CA SER A 122 29.69 -29.93 -5.18
C SER A 122 28.43 -29.08 -5.39
N LEU A 123 27.74 -29.29 -6.51
CA LEU A 123 26.49 -28.60 -6.82
C LEU A 123 25.29 -29.41 -6.29
N ALA A 124 24.64 -28.89 -5.25
CA ALA A 124 23.40 -29.44 -4.70
C ALA A 124 22.17 -28.83 -5.39
N GLU A 125 21.20 -29.68 -5.71
CA GLU A 125 19.90 -29.30 -6.27
C GLU A 125 18.79 -29.43 -5.22
N GLY A 126 17.92 -28.42 -5.15
CA GLY A 126 16.71 -28.42 -4.34
C GLY A 126 15.57 -29.23 -4.96
N GLN A 127 14.34 -28.98 -4.48
CA GLN A 127 13.16 -29.64 -5.02
C GLN A 127 12.77 -29.10 -6.40
N ARG A 128 12.22 -29.97 -7.25
CA ARG A 128 11.59 -29.57 -8.51
C ARG A 128 10.37 -28.69 -8.26
N PHE A 129 10.14 -27.70 -9.12
CA PHE A 129 9.08 -26.70 -8.93
C PHE A 129 7.96 -26.85 -9.97
N ALA A 130 6.71 -26.60 -9.57
CA ALA A 130 5.58 -26.39 -10.48
C ALA A 130 5.34 -24.89 -10.80
N ARG A 131 5.76 -23.99 -9.90
CA ARG A 131 5.69 -22.53 -10.02
C ARG A 131 6.96 -21.90 -9.42
N MET A 132 7.56 -20.93 -10.09
CA MET A 132 8.73 -20.17 -9.61
C MET A 132 8.53 -18.66 -9.88
N PRO A 133 8.61 -17.79 -8.85
CA PRO A 133 8.45 -16.34 -9.04
C PRO A 133 9.55 -15.71 -9.90
N LEU A 134 9.16 -14.77 -10.77
CA LEU A 134 10.04 -14.07 -11.71
C LEU A 134 10.49 -12.71 -11.15
N VAL A 135 11.21 -12.75 -10.03
CA VAL A 135 11.72 -11.57 -9.31
C VAL A 135 13.25 -11.47 -9.39
N TYR A 136 13.80 -10.26 -9.39
CA TYR A 136 15.24 -10.04 -9.56
C TYR A 136 16.10 -10.59 -8.39
N GLU A 137 15.51 -10.80 -7.21
CA GLU A 137 16.10 -11.53 -6.07
C GLU A 137 16.38 -13.03 -6.37
N ARG A 138 15.97 -13.53 -7.54
CA ARG A 138 16.27 -14.86 -8.09
C ARG A 138 17.19 -14.84 -9.32
N SER A 139 17.56 -13.66 -9.80
CA SER A 139 18.55 -13.42 -10.87
C SER A 139 19.97 -13.30 -10.30
N GLY A 140 21.01 -13.40 -11.15
CA GLY A 140 22.34 -12.90 -10.81
C GLY A 140 22.33 -11.41 -10.48
N GLY A 141 23.27 -10.95 -9.65
CA GLY A 141 23.42 -9.55 -9.25
C GLY A 141 24.17 -9.38 -7.93
N GLY A 142 23.59 -8.58 -7.03
CA GLY A 142 24.13 -8.20 -5.73
C GLY A 142 24.60 -6.73 -5.69
N PRO A 143 25.01 -6.21 -4.52
CA PRO A 143 25.47 -4.83 -4.36
C PRO A 143 26.57 -4.46 -5.37
N ASP A 144 26.54 -3.19 -5.80
CA ASP A 144 27.44 -2.60 -6.80
C ASP A 144 27.33 -3.19 -8.23
N THR A 145 26.33 -4.04 -8.50
CA THR A 145 26.03 -4.57 -9.85
C THR A 145 24.79 -3.90 -10.48
N ALA A 146 24.52 -4.21 -11.75
CA ALA A 146 23.31 -3.78 -12.47
C ALA A 146 21.98 -4.26 -11.85
N ASN A 147 22.03 -5.27 -10.96
CA ASN A 147 20.89 -5.74 -10.15
C ASN A 147 21.30 -5.79 -8.66
N PRO A 148 21.21 -4.67 -7.92
CA PRO A 148 21.64 -4.58 -6.53
C PRO A 148 21.05 -5.63 -5.58
N VAL A 149 19.84 -6.13 -5.88
CA VAL A 149 19.08 -7.07 -5.03
C VAL A 149 19.26 -8.55 -5.43
N GLY A 150 20.08 -8.81 -6.46
CA GLY A 150 20.31 -10.15 -7.01
C GLY A 150 21.23 -11.06 -6.21
N VAL A 151 21.33 -12.31 -6.67
CA VAL A 151 22.22 -13.33 -6.11
C VAL A 151 23.67 -13.01 -6.47
N ARG A 152 24.49 -12.77 -5.43
CA ARG A 152 25.91 -12.41 -5.55
C ARG A 152 26.79 -13.64 -5.80
N ALA A 153 27.48 -13.67 -6.94
CA ALA A 153 28.46 -14.71 -7.25
C ALA A 153 29.56 -14.80 -6.18
N GLY A 154 29.98 -16.02 -5.85
CA GLY A 154 31.00 -16.31 -4.83
C GLY A 154 30.59 -16.03 -3.37
N TRP A 155 29.40 -15.48 -3.11
CA TRP A 155 28.99 -15.13 -1.75
C TRP A 155 28.38 -16.33 -1.02
N ALA A 156 29.05 -16.76 0.04
CA ALA A 156 28.65 -17.90 0.86
C ALA A 156 27.74 -17.47 2.03
N ASP A 157 26.75 -18.31 2.34
CA ASP A 157 25.93 -18.17 3.54
C ASP A 157 26.67 -18.59 4.82
N GLY A 158 25.99 -18.50 5.98
CA GLY A 158 26.55 -18.90 7.28
C GLY A 158 26.86 -20.40 7.43
N MET A 159 26.58 -21.23 6.42
CA MET A 159 26.96 -22.64 6.32
C MET A 159 28.06 -22.87 5.26
N GLY A 160 28.63 -21.80 4.68
CA GLY A 160 29.66 -21.87 3.65
C GLY A 160 29.12 -22.18 2.25
N ARG A 161 27.81 -22.11 2.01
CA ARG A 161 27.17 -22.51 0.76
C ARG A 161 26.92 -21.30 -0.13
N VAL A 162 27.28 -21.36 -1.41
CA VAL A 162 27.06 -20.28 -2.37
C VAL A 162 25.77 -20.53 -3.15
N ARG A 163 24.80 -19.62 -3.05
CA ARG A 163 23.53 -19.71 -3.79
C ARG A 163 23.78 -19.45 -5.29
N VAL A 164 23.16 -20.25 -6.15
CA VAL A 164 23.17 -20.06 -7.60
C VAL A 164 21.86 -19.38 -8.04
N PRO A 165 21.87 -18.45 -9.01
CA PRO A 165 20.64 -17.88 -9.59
C PRO A 165 19.67 -18.93 -10.13
N ASN A 166 18.37 -18.65 -9.97
CA ASN A 166 17.31 -19.41 -10.63
C ASN A 166 17.10 -18.91 -12.06
N LEU A 167 17.15 -17.59 -12.25
CA LEU A 167 16.90 -16.91 -13.52
C LEU A 167 18.21 -16.71 -14.29
N THR A 168 18.24 -17.18 -15.53
CA THR A 168 19.40 -17.15 -16.43
C THR A 168 18.94 -16.95 -17.88
N TRP A 169 19.80 -16.40 -18.74
CA TRP A 169 19.59 -16.52 -20.18
C TRP A 169 19.59 -18.00 -20.61
N PRO A 170 18.73 -18.44 -21.54
CA PRO A 170 18.68 -19.83 -21.97
C PRO A 170 20.03 -20.39 -22.42
N GLY A 171 20.42 -21.54 -21.88
CA GLY A 171 21.70 -22.20 -22.16
C GLY A 171 22.90 -21.70 -21.33
N VAL A 172 22.77 -20.66 -20.52
CA VAL A 172 23.83 -20.25 -19.58
C VAL A 172 24.01 -21.31 -18.49
N THR A 173 25.19 -21.93 -18.46
CA THR A 173 25.54 -22.97 -17.49
C THR A 173 26.54 -22.44 -16.47
N VAL A 174 26.08 -22.26 -15.22
CA VAL A 174 26.94 -21.99 -14.05
C VAL A 174 27.69 -23.28 -13.68
N ARG A 175 29.01 -23.21 -13.53
CA ARG A 175 29.92 -24.35 -13.31
C ARG A 175 30.72 -24.24 -12.01
N ALA A 176 31.04 -23.03 -11.56
CA ALA A 176 31.78 -22.76 -10.33
C ALA A 176 31.09 -21.70 -9.46
N PRO A 177 31.36 -21.64 -8.14
CA PRO A 177 30.71 -20.69 -7.23
C PRO A 177 30.91 -19.22 -7.59
N ALA A 178 32.05 -18.89 -8.19
CA ALA A 178 32.46 -17.52 -8.54
C ALA A 178 32.05 -17.10 -9.96
N ASP A 179 31.36 -17.96 -10.73
CA ASP A 179 30.92 -17.64 -12.08
C ASP A 179 29.93 -16.45 -12.05
N TYR A 180 30.25 -15.40 -12.80
CA TYR A 180 29.35 -14.27 -12.97
C TYR A 180 28.16 -14.66 -13.85
N VAL A 181 26.95 -14.35 -13.37
CA VAL A 181 25.70 -14.51 -14.10
C VAL A 181 25.15 -13.11 -14.38
N GLU A 182 24.99 -12.78 -15.66
CA GLU A 182 24.36 -11.53 -16.07
C GLU A 182 22.92 -11.43 -15.53
N PRO A 183 22.50 -10.29 -14.97
CA PRO A 183 21.15 -10.15 -14.47
C PRO A 183 20.08 -10.22 -15.57
N VAL A 184 19.06 -11.05 -15.37
CA VAL A 184 17.92 -11.16 -16.28
C VAL A 184 16.59 -11.26 -15.51
N GLY A 185 15.59 -10.54 -15.98
CA GLY A 185 14.24 -10.49 -15.43
C GLY A 185 13.28 -9.81 -16.41
N PHE A 186 11.97 -9.94 -16.17
CA PHE A 186 10.94 -9.26 -16.96
C PHE A 186 10.37 -8.00 -16.28
N GLY A 187 10.61 -7.84 -14.97
CA GLY A 187 9.98 -6.81 -14.15
C GLY A 187 10.62 -5.42 -14.29
N PRO A 188 9.98 -4.39 -13.71
CA PRO A 188 10.48 -3.03 -13.71
C PRO A 188 11.80 -2.87 -12.93
N LEU A 189 12.69 -2.02 -13.45
CA LEU A 189 13.96 -1.63 -12.84
C LEU A 189 13.76 -0.39 -11.96
N ALA A 190 14.28 -0.40 -10.72
CA ALA A 190 14.14 0.74 -9.81
C ALA A 190 15.00 1.95 -10.24
N PRO A 191 14.62 3.20 -9.93
CA PRO A 191 15.32 4.39 -10.43
C PRO A 191 16.76 4.53 -9.91
N ALA A 192 17.02 3.96 -8.73
CA ALA A 192 18.34 3.95 -8.10
C ALA A 192 19.32 2.95 -8.74
N TRP A 193 18.85 1.98 -9.54
CA TRP A 193 19.71 0.97 -10.16
C TRP A 193 20.54 1.57 -11.31
N PRO A 194 21.77 1.08 -11.57
CA PRO A 194 22.73 1.74 -12.47
C PRO A 194 22.16 2.16 -13.84
N SER A 195 21.47 1.26 -14.52
CA SER A 195 20.91 1.47 -15.87
C SER A 195 19.91 2.64 -16.00
N ARG A 196 19.19 2.97 -14.91
CA ARG A 196 18.35 4.18 -14.81
C ARG A 196 19.15 5.33 -14.19
N ARG A 197 19.87 5.10 -13.08
CA ARG A 197 20.67 6.09 -12.34
C ARG A 197 21.71 6.81 -13.21
N GLU A 198 22.34 6.15 -14.16
CA GLU A 198 23.30 6.74 -15.11
C GLU A 198 22.66 7.80 -16.02
N ARG A 199 21.36 7.69 -16.32
CA ARG A 199 20.59 8.66 -17.13
C ARG A 199 20.49 10.03 -16.48
N LEU A 200 20.69 10.10 -15.16
CA LEU A 200 20.73 11.35 -14.41
C LEU A 200 22.02 12.16 -14.66
N GLY A 201 23.08 11.57 -15.22
CA GLY A 201 24.34 12.25 -15.50
C GLY A 201 24.92 12.93 -14.26
N ALA A 202 25.05 14.26 -14.29
CA ALA A 202 25.51 15.05 -13.14
C ALA A 202 24.59 14.91 -11.90
N LEU A 203 23.27 14.78 -12.10
CA LEU A 203 22.28 14.62 -11.03
C LEU A 203 22.38 13.26 -10.32
N ALA A 204 23.09 12.28 -10.88
CA ALA A 204 23.34 11.00 -10.21
C ALA A 204 24.05 11.18 -8.85
N ARG A 205 24.80 12.29 -8.66
CA ARG A 205 25.46 12.62 -7.39
C ARG A 205 24.48 13.03 -6.27
N SER A 206 23.30 13.54 -6.62
CA SER A 206 22.30 14.06 -5.66
C SER A 206 20.99 13.26 -5.61
N SER A 207 20.78 12.35 -6.59
CA SER A 207 19.46 11.83 -6.98
C SER A 207 18.52 12.93 -7.50
N LEU A 208 17.33 12.54 -7.98
CA LEU A 208 16.24 13.49 -8.23
C LEU A 208 15.47 13.72 -6.92
N PRO A 209 15.16 14.97 -6.55
CA PRO A 209 14.23 15.24 -5.46
C PRO A 209 12.87 14.60 -5.72
N GLU A 210 12.20 14.15 -4.65
CA GLU A 210 10.84 13.61 -4.70
C GLU A 210 9.86 14.52 -5.47
N ARG A 211 9.98 15.84 -5.24
CA ARG A 211 9.22 16.89 -5.93
C ARG A 211 9.96 17.53 -7.12
N TRP A 212 10.74 16.76 -7.88
CA TRP A 212 11.47 17.28 -9.04
C TRP A 212 10.56 18.03 -10.04
N TYR A 213 9.27 17.67 -10.13
CA TYR A 213 8.26 18.30 -10.98
C TYR A 213 7.82 19.70 -10.53
N GLU A 214 8.20 20.16 -9.33
CA GLU A 214 8.02 21.54 -8.88
C GLU A 214 9.18 22.45 -9.31
N SER A 215 10.27 21.88 -9.84
CA SER A 215 11.50 22.57 -10.25
C SER A 215 11.84 22.33 -11.73
N HIS A 216 12.56 23.26 -12.34
CA HIS A 216 12.96 23.13 -13.76
C HIS A 216 13.84 21.91 -13.99
N VAL A 217 13.38 20.98 -14.83
CA VAL A 217 14.18 19.86 -15.32
C VAL A 217 15.40 20.43 -16.07
N PRO A 218 16.65 20.07 -15.72
CA PRO A 218 17.84 20.63 -16.36
C PRO A 218 17.96 20.31 -17.85
N ASP A 219 18.64 21.18 -18.60
CA ASP A 219 18.88 20.97 -20.02
C ASP A 219 19.70 19.70 -20.27
N GLY A 220 19.32 18.93 -21.29
CA GLY A 220 19.97 17.66 -21.62
C GLY A 220 19.60 16.48 -20.73
N PHE A 221 18.57 16.60 -19.86
CA PHE A 221 18.04 15.48 -19.08
C PHE A 221 17.64 14.29 -19.98
N ASP A 222 18.21 13.11 -19.74
CA ASP A 222 17.90 11.90 -20.51
C ASP A 222 16.60 11.27 -20.00
N PHE A 223 15.47 11.63 -20.63
CA PHE A 223 14.14 11.12 -20.29
C PHE A 223 13.99 9.59 -20.35
N ARG A 224 14.97 8.85 -20.90
CA ARG A 224 15.04 7.38 -20.74
C ARG A 224 15.19 6.95 -19.27
N TYR A 225 15.53 7.86 -18.35
CA TYR A 225 15.40 7.65 -16.89
C TYR A 225 14.00 7.16 -16.47
N PHE A 226 12.95 7.61 -17.16
CA PHE A 226 11.56 7.24 -16.87
C PHE A 226 11.10 5.95 -17.57
N ASN A 227 11.89 5.39 -18.49
CA ASN A 227 11.69 4.02 -18.94
C ASN A 227 12.08 3.05 -17.80
N ALA A 228 11.12 2.23 -17.38
CA ALA A 228 11.30 1.27 -16.30
C ALA A 228 11.59 -0.15 -16.82
N ALA A 229 11.35 -0.42 -18.11
CA ALA A 229 11.68 -1.71 -18.71
C ALA A 229 13.20 -1.84 -18.95
N PRO A 230 13.77 -3.05 -18.79
CA PRO A 230 15.07 -3.39 -19.37
C PRO A 230 15.18 -2.99 -20.85
N PRO A 231 16.37 -2.64 -21.38
CA PRO A 231 16.51 -2.13 -22.76
C PRO A 231 16.02 -3.09 -23.85
N ASP A 232 16.11 -4.40 -23.60
CA ASP A 232 15.61 -5.48 -24.46
C ASP A 232 14.08 -5.69 -24.38
N GLN A 233 13.40 -4.87 -23.57
CA GLN A 233 11.95 -4.81 -23.38
C GLN A 233 11.36 -3.42 -23.73
N GLN A 234 12.12 -2.58 -24.44
CA GLN A 234 11.69 -1.24 -24.88
C GLN A 234 11.47 -1.19 -26.40
N THR A 235 10.22 -0.99 -26.83
CA THR A 235 9.85 -0.81 -28.25
C THR A 235 9.66 0.68 -28.59
N ASP A 236 9.89 1.06 -29.85
CA ASP A 236 9.62 2.43 -30.32
C ASP A 236 8.10 2.71 -30.50
N PHE A 237 7.29 1.66 -30.71
CA PHE A 237 5.84 1.78 -30.79
C PHE A 237 5.11 0.58 -30.16
N LEU A 238 4.08 0.88 -29.36
CA LEU A 238 3.23 -0.08 -28.67
C LEU A 238 1.77 0.10 -29.16
N PRO A 239 1.28 -0.74 -30.08
CA PRO A 239 -0.05 -0.57 -30.65
C PRO A 239 -1.17 -0.88 -29.63
N PRO A 240 -2.30 -0.12 -29.61
CA PRO A 240 -3.44 -0.39 -28.73
C PRO A 240 -4.12 -1.76 -28.95
N ASN A 241 -3.84 -2.42 -30.08
CA ASN A 241 -4.28 -3.78 -30.40
C ASN A 241 -3.12 -4.81 -30.38
N ALA A 242 -2.04 -4.53 -29.63
CA ALA A 242 -0.87 -5.38 -29.56
C ALA A 242 -1.20 -6.87 -29.28
N ARG A 243 -0.55 -7.75 -30.04
CA ARG A 243 -0.50 -9.18 -29.74
C ARG A 243 0.50 -9.43 -28.62
N ILE A 244 0.09 -10.25 -27.65
CA ILE A 244 0.88 -10.73 -26.53
C ILE A 244 0.93 -12.26 -26.62
N ILE A 245 2.13 -12.83 -26.54
CA ILE A 245 2.36 -14.28 -26.43
C ILE A 245 3.13 -14.54 -25.13
N LEU A 246 2.59 -15.42 -24.29
CA LEU A 246 3.13 -15.79 -22.99
C LEU A 246 3.32 -17.32 -22.95
N GLU A 247 4.56 -17.79 -22.98
CA GLU A 247 4.91 -19.22 -22.97
C GLU A 247 5.46 -19.60 -21.58
N ASN A 248 4.88 -20.63 -20.96
CA ASN A 248 5.09 -21.07 -19.57
C ASN A 248 4.89 -19.96 -18.49
N LEU A 249 4.04 -18.98 -18.81
CA LEU A 249 3.77 -17.75 -18.05
C LEU A 249 2.28 -17.61 -17.65
N HIS A 250 1.56 -18.72 -17.52
CA HIS A 250 0.17 -18.76 -17.09
C HIS A 250 -0.14 -20.11 -16.43
N PRO A 251 -0.83 -20.17 -15.27
CA PRO A 251 -0.99 -21.39 -14.47
C PRO A 251 -1.61 -22.57 -15.24
N SER A 252 -2.69 -22.34 -16.01
CA SER A 252 -3.42 -23.42 -16.68
C SER A 252 -3.19 -23.52 -18.20
N VAL A 253 -2.36 -22.68 -18.79
CA VAL A 253 -2.26 -22.51 -20.26
C VAL A 253 -0.78 -22.37 -20.62
N PRO A 254 -0.10 -23.43 -21.09
CA PRO A 254 1.35 -23.40 -21.36
C PRO A 254 1.78 -22.39 -22.44
N ARG A 255 0.84 -21.95 -23.29
CA ARG A 255 1.06 -20.96 -24.34
C ARG A 255 -0.19 -20.10 -24.52
N LEU A 256 -0.26 -18.99 -23.80
CA LEU A 256 -1.34 -18.01 -23.97
C LEU A 256 -0.99 -17.09 -25.15
N VAL A 257 -1.90 -17.00 -26.12
CA VAL A 257 -1.85 -16.03 -27.22
C VAL A 257 -3.09 -15.17 -27.13
N THR A 258 -2.91 -13.85 -27.06
CA THR A 258 -4.00 -12.88 -26.99
C THR A 258 -3.66 -11.61 -27.76
N ASN A 259 -4.67 -10.86 -28.16
CA ASN A 259 -4.56 -9.50 -28.69
C ASN A 259 -5.25 -8.52 -27.74
N LEU A 260 -4.72 -7.30 -27.60
CA LEU A 260 -5.45 -6.20 -26.99
C LEU A 260 -6.59 -5.71 -27.91
N PRO A 261 -7.67 -5.11 -27.38
CA PRO A 261 -8.88 -4.83 -28.14
C PRO A 261 -8.83 -3.54 -29.00
N GLY A 262 -7.70 -2.84 -29.08
CA GLY A 262 -7.56 -1.65 -29.93
C GLY A 262 -8.13 -0.35 -29.34
N LEU A 263 -8.52 -0.34 -28.07
CA LEU A 263 -9.11 0.84 -27.43
C LEU A 263 -8.06 1.95 -27.24
N GLN A 264 -8.18 3.03 -28.02
CA GLN A 264 -7.31 4.20 -27.91
C GLN A 264 -8.08 5.42 -27.37
N PRO A 265 -7.64 6.01 -26.24
CA PRO A 265 -8.12 7.31 -25.79
C PRO A 265 -7.75 8.43 -26.75
N VAL A 266 -8.69 9.34 -26.95
CA VAL A 266 -8.55 10.58 -27.72
C VAL A 266 -8.90 11.75 -26.81
N PHE A 267 -8.10 12.81 -26.84
CA PHE A 267 -8.30 14.01 -26.02
C PHE A 267 -8.50 15.27 -26.85
N LEU A 268 -9.17 16.27 -26.27
CA LEU A 268 -9.35 17.60 -26.83
C LEU A 268 -9.27 18.66 -25.73
N ILE A 269 -8.62 19.79 -26.01
CA ILE A 269 -8.55 20.93 -25.12
C ILE A 269 -9.57 21.98 -25.57
N GLU A 270 -10.57 22.25 -24.74
CA GLU A 270 -11.58 23.28 -25.05
C GLU A 270 -10.97 24.68 -25.13
N GLY A 271 -11.59 25.55 -25.93
CA GLY A 271 -11.15 26.94 -26.13
C GLY A 271 -9.87 27.13 -26.97
N ARG A 272 -9.02 26.11 -27.13
CA ARG A 272 -7.76 26.21 -27.91
C ARG A 272 -7.91 25.99 -29.42
N GLY A 273 -9.09 25.61 -29.91
CA GLY A 273 -9.38 25.45 -31.34
C GLY A 273 -8.64 24.31 -32.05
N ALA A 274 -7.93 23.45 -31.31
CA ALA A 274 -7.23 22.30 -31.84
C ALA A 274 -8.20 21.18 -32.29
N ALA A 275 -7.73 20.33 -33.20
CA ALA A 275 -8.38 19.04 -33.44
C ALA A 275 -8.19 18.10 -32.23
N ALA A 276 -9.04 17.09 -32.12
CA ALA A 276 -8.85 16.01 -31.16
C ALA A 276 -7.61 15.18 -31.52
N GLN A 277 -6.88 14.68 -30.51
CA GLN A 277 -5.60 13.99 -30.69
C GLN A 277 -5.59 12.65 -29.95
N PRO A 278 -5.08 11.56 -30.56
CA PRO A 278 -4.94 10.28 -29.88
C PRO A 278 -3.85 10.35 -28.81
N MET A 279 -4.09 9.72 -27.66
CA MET A 279 -3.05 9.49 -26.66
C MET A 279 -2.13 8.33 -27.09
N ARG A 280 -0.84 8.41 -26.80
CA ARG A 280 0.14 7.37 -27.16
C ARG A 280 0.26 6.36 -26.03
N ALA A 281 0.07 5.08 -26.32
CA ALA A 281 0.40 4.00 -25.39
C ALA A 281 1.93 3.87 -25.26
N ASP A 282 2.44 3.87 -24.03
CA ASP A 282 3.89 3.83 -23.76
C ASP A 282 4.29 3.03 -22.51
N THR A 283 3.36 2.28 -21.90
CA THR A 283 3.68 1.21 -20.94
C THR A 283 2.62 0.12 -21.01
N LEU A 284 3.02 -1.10 -21.36
CA LEU A 284 2.25 -2.33 -21.12
C LEU A 284 2.86 -3.02 -19.90
N TRP A 285 2.09 -3.21 -18.84
CA TRP A 285 2.51 -3.97 -17.65
C TRP A 285 1.58 -5.17 -17.46
N ILE A 286 2.18 -6.36 -17.33
CA ILE A 286 1.47 -7.65 -17.36
C ILE A 286 1.66 -8.35 -16.01
N ASP A 287 0.56 -8.66 -15.32
CA ASP A 287 0.58 -9.50 -14.12
C ASP A 287 0.02 -10.89 -14.45
N THR A 288 0.92 -11.87 -14.50
CA THR A 288 0.61 -13.25 -14.85
C THR A 288 0.05 -14.09 -13.71
N ASP A 289 0.22 -13.66 -12.45
CA ASP A 289 -0.39 -14.33 -11.30
C ASP A 289 -1.82 -13.78 -11.03
N ARG A 290 -2.08 -12.50 -11.33
CA ARG A 290 -3.41 -11.86 -11.28
C ARG A 290 -4.24 -12.02 -12.58
N LEU A 291 -3.64 -12.54 -13.65
CA LEU A 291 -4.25 -12.70 -14.98
C LEU A 291 -4.81 -11.41 -15.58
N LEU A 292 -4.02 -10.32 -15.51
CA LEU A 292 -4.37 -9.03 -16.09
C LEU A 292 -3.18 -8.33 -16.75
N CYS A 293 -3.46 -7.33 -17.57
CA CYS A 293 -2.46 -6.40 -18.05
C CYS A 293 -3.02 -4.98 -18.16
N THR A 294 -2.19 -3.99 -17.86
CA THR A 294 -2.54 -2.57 -17.95
C THR A 294 -1.80 -1.92 -19.13
N LEU A 295 -2.51 -1.06 -19.86
CA LEU A 295 -1.94 -0.23 -20.90
C LEU A 295 -2.06 1.24 -20.47
N THR A 296 -0.93 1.86 -20.14
CA THR A 296 -0.87 3.29 -19.81
C THR A 296 -0.65 4.09 -21.09
N PHE A 297 -1.49 5.11 -21.26
CA PHE A 297 -1.45 6.09 -22.32
C PHE A 297 -1.00 7.44 -21.77
N ARG A 298 -0.15 8.15 -22.51
CA ARG A 298 0.30 9.50 -22.17
C ARG A 298 0.11 10.47 -23.33
N ALA A 299 -0.19 11.73 -22.99
CA ALA A 299 -0.21 12.86 -23.91
C ALA A 299 0.41 14.09 -23.23
N GLN A 300 1.11 14.92 -23.99
CA GLN A 300 1.76 16.14 -23.50
C GLN A 300 1.07 17.37 -24.07
N ILE A 301 0.67 18.27 -23.17
CA ILE A 301 -0.03 19.51 -23.50
C ILE A 301 0.82 20.69 -23.00
N PRO A 302 1.45 21.48 -23.89
CA PRO A 302 2.15 22.70 -23.50
C PRO A 302 1.20 23.73 -22.87
N MET A 303 1.65 24.42 -21.84
CA MET A 303 0.92 25.43 -21.08
C MET A 303 1.71 26.73 -21.00
N ARG A 304 1.01 27.86 -21.01
CA ARG A 304 1.57 29.21 -20.85
C ARG A 304 2.02 29.48 -19.41
N GLN A 305 1.33 28.87 -18.45
CA GLN A 305 1.57 28.98 -17.00
C GLN A 305 1.14 27.68 -16.32
N ARG A 306 1.67 27.37 -15.13
CA ARG A 306 1.33 26.17 -14.34
C ARG A 306 -0.18 26.00 -14.17
N ASP A 307 -0.84 27.08 -13.80
CA ASP A 307 -2.26 27.10 -13.43
C ASP A 307 -3.13 27.66 -14.58
N GLU A 308 -2.85 27.25 -15.82
CA GLU A 308 -3.65 27.67 -16.99
C GLU A 308 -5.09 27.10 -16.89
N PRO A 309 -6.13 27.95 -16.96
CA PRO A 309 -7.52 27.48 -17.00
C PRO A 309 -7.85 26.84 -18.36
N GLY A 310 -8.75 25.87 -18.35
CA GLY A 310 -9.15 25.11 -19.54
C GLY A 310 -9.64 23.71 -19.17
N GLU A 311 -10.46 23.11 -20.02
CA GLU A 311 -10.99 21.75 -19.85
C GLU A 311 -10.40 20.80 -20.90
N VAL A 312 -9.93 19.64 -20.46
CA VAL A 312 -9.42 18.56 -21.31
C VAL A 312 -10.46 17.43 -21.29
N ARG A 313 -11.15 17.22 -22.41
CA ARG A 313 -12.13 16.15 -22.58
C ARG A 313 -11.49 14.90 -23.19
N ILE A 314 -11.92 13.72 -22.74
CA ILE A 314 -11.35 12.43 -23.14
C ILE A 314 -12.46 11.44 -23.51
N TRP A 315 -12.36 10.80 -24.67
CA TRP A 315 -13.24 9.72 -25.15
C TRP A 315 -12.42 8.59 -25.81
N LEU A 316 -13.06 7.53 -26.30
CA LEU A 316 -12.43 6.50 -27.14
C LEU A 316 -12.67 6.80 -28.61
N ASP A 317 -11.73 6.48 -29.50
CA ASP A 317 -11.76 6.86 -30.93
C ASP A 317 -13.04 6.43 -31.73
N ASN A 318 -13.87 5.56 -31.16
CA ASN A 318 -15.23 5.27 -31.62
C ASN A 318 -16.19 6.47 -31.41
N ALA A 319 -16.01 7.49 -32.25
CA ALA A 319 -16.77 8.74 -32.39
C ALA A 319 -16.63 9.78 -31.26
N PRO A 320 -16.47 11.08 -31.60
CA PRO A 320 -16.54 12.16 -30.63
C PRO A 320 -17.97 12.35 -30.11
N PRO A 321 -18.15 12.78 -28.85
CA PRO A 321 -19.47 13.15 -28.35
C PRO A 321 -20.03 14.31 -29.18
N SER A 322 -21.20 14.10 -29.79
CA SER A 322 -21.91 15.14 -30.52
C SER A 322 -22.20 16.34 -29.62
N LYS A 323 -22.08 17.56 -30.15
CA LYS A 323 -22.46 18.81 -29.45
C LYS A 323 -23.98 18.93 -29.26
N SER A 324 -24.59 18.05 -28.47
CA SER A 324 -25.98 18.15 -28.05
C SER A 324 -26.23 17.37 -26.75
N ALA A 325 -25.87 18.02 -25.63
CA ALA A 325 -26.34 17.71 -24.27
C ALA A 325 -26.04 18.92 -23.38
N ALA A 326 -26.58 20.09 -23.73
CA ALA A 326 -26.68 21.16 -22.75
C ALA A 326 -27.55 20.64 -21.59
N ALA A 327 -27.11 20.83 -20.34
CA ALA A 327 -27.94 20.49 -19.20
C ALA A 327 -29.26 21.29 -19.30
N PRO A 328 -30.42 20.69 -18.98
CA PRO A 328 -31.67 21.43 -18.95
C PRO A 328 -31.54 22.55 -17.91
N GLU A 329 -31.70 23.80 -18.35
CA GLU A 329 -31.67 24.96 -17.45
C GLU A 329 -32.74 24.78 -16.37
N ALA A 330 -32.35 24.94 -15.11
CA ALA A 330 -33.30 24.94 -14.02
C ALA A 330 -34.27 26.12 -14.20
N PRO A 331 -35.60 25.92 -14.14
CA PRO A 331 -36.56 26.97 -14.47
C PRO A 331 -36.38 28.17 -13.55
N SER A 332 -36.06 29.33 -14.14
CA SER A 332 -35.76 30.56 -13.43
C SER A 332 -36.95 31.01 -12.58
N ARG A 333 -36.78 30.98 -11.25
CA ARG A 333 -37.80 31.36 -10.27
C ARG A 333 -38.10 32.86 -10.40
N PRO A 334 -39.36 33.28 -10.66
CA PRO A 334 -39.66 34.68 -10.94
C PRO A 334 -39.40 35.56 -9.70
N GLN A 335 -38.57 36.59 -9.86
CA GLN A 335 -38.37 37.63 -8.86
C GLN A 335 -39.69 38.39 -8.67
N LYS A 336 -40.25 38.37 -7.44
CA LYS A 336 -41.30 39.32 -7.05
C LYS A 336 -40.66 40.55 -6.42
N SER A 337 -40.93 41.69 -7.02
CA SER A 337 -40.53 43.02 -6.56
C SER A 337 -41.08 43.33 -5.17
N ILE A 338 -40.25 43.92 -4.31
CA ILE A 338 -40.67 44.61 -3.08
C ILE A 338 -40.91 46.08 -3.45
N PRO A 339 -42.12 46.65 -3.22
CA PRO A 339 -42.35 48.10 -3.31
C PRO A 339 -41.88 48.82 -2.02
N PRO A 340 -41.45 50.10 -2.10
CA PRO A 340 -40.89 50.84 -0.96
C PRO A 340 -41.93 51.68 -0.18
N ASN A 341 -41.39 52.43 0.81
CA ASN A 341 -41.96 53.53 1.61
C ASN A 341 -42.75 53.22 2.90
N ASP A 342 -42.09 53.49 4.02
CA ASP A 342 -42.36 54.58 4.98
C ASP A 342 -43.81 54.82 5.47
N ASP A 343 -44.03 54.70 6.80
CA ASP A 343 -44.19 55.89 7.66
C ASP A 343 -44.09 55.54 9.18
N ALA A 344 -44.23 56.52 10.09
CA ALA A 344 -43.73 56.44 11.48
C ALA A 344 -44.77 56.49 12.64
N GLU A 345 -44.25 56.58 13.87
CA GLU A 345 -44.88 56.97 15.17
C GLU A 345 -45.74 55.98 16.01
N ALA A 346 -45.05 55.31 16.94
CA ALA A 346 -45.29 55.27 18.40
C ALA A 346 -46.70 55.41 19.03
N LYS A 347 -47.03 54.45 19.92
CA LYS A 347 -47.56 54.71 21.30
C LYS A 347 -47.46 53.49 22.22
N SER A 348 -47.62 53.70 23.53
CA SER A 348 -47.38 52.70 24.60
C SER A 348 -48.55 52.62 25.58
N ALA A 349 -48.92 51.40 26.00
CA ALA A 349 -49.81 51.12 27.13
C ALA A 349 -49.61 49.69 27.69
N LYS A 350 -49.73 49.52 29.02
CA LYS A 350 -49.84 48.23 29.74
C LYS A 350 -51.29 48.08 30.27
N PRO A 351 -51.81 46.86 30.55
CA PRO A 351 -51.65 46.28 31.90
C PRO A 351 -51.59 44.73 31.99
N VAL A 352 -51.40 44.23 33.22
CA VAL A 352 -51.38 42.80 33.66
C VAL A 352 -52.47 42.60 34.72
N PRO A 353 -53.20 41.47 34.78
CA PRO A 353 -53.38 40.71 36.05
C PRO A 353 -53.66 39.16 35.84
N PRO A 354 -54.07 38.33 36.84
CA PRO A 354 -53.21 37.78 37.92
C PRO A 354 -53.51 36.30 38.37
N ARG A 355 -52.89 35.87 39.50
CA ARG A 355 -53.21 34.74 40.45
C ARG A 355 -52.74 33.29 40.10
N ALA A 356 -52.40 32.41 41.06
CA ALA A 356 -52.01 32.58 42.49
C ALA A 356 -51.46 31.28 43.15
N GLN A 357 -50.55 31.45 44.15
CA GLN A 357 -50.24 30.57 45.31
C GLN A 357 -49.68 29.14 45.04
N THR A 358 -48.65 28.66 45.76
CA THR A 358 -48.74 28.22 47.18
C THR A 358 -47.36 28.02 47.87
N ILE A 359 -47.14 28.77 48.97
CA ILE A 359 -46.50 28.42 50.29
C ILE A 359 -45.04 27.84 50.40
N ALA A 360 -44.31 28.38 51.39
CA ALA A 360 -43.14 27.86 52.17
C ALA A 360 -41.68 28.13 51.73
N ASP A 361 -41.14 29.25 52.24
CA ASP A 361 -39.74 29.55 52.62
C ASP A 361 -39.31 28.78 53.93
N PRO A 362 -38.07 28.87 54.49
CA PRO A 362 -37.02 29.90 54.29
C PRO A 362 -35.54 29.45 54.11
N SER A 363 -34.71 30.43 53.73
CA SER A 363 -33.23 30.42 53.62
C SER A 363 -32.46 30.53 54.96
N LEU A 364 -31.11 30.34 54.95
CA LEU A 364 -30.15 31.41 55.33
C LEU A 364 -28.63 31.11 55.21
N ALA A 365 -27.88 32.21 55.02
CA ALA A 365 -26.53 32.53 55.53
C ALA A 365 -25.24 31.99 54.86
N GLN A 366 -24.13 32.68 55.18
CA GLN A 366 -22.80 32.60 54.59
C GLN A 366 -21.71 32.34 55.67
N ALA A 367 -20.54 31.90 55.22
CA ALA A 367 -19.19 32.19 55.74
C ALA A 367 -18.75 31.80 57.18
N ALA A 368 -17.63 31.06 57.19
CA ALA A 368 -16.45 31.24 58.07
C ALA A 368 -16.52 31.06 59.61
N ALA A 369 -15.94 29.92 60.04
CA ALA A 369 -14.87 29.80 61.06
C ALA A 369 -15.16 29.67 62.58
N THR A 370 -14.29 28.86 63.21
CA THR A 370 -13.97 28.71 64.66
C THR A 370 -15.00 28.16 65.67
N GLY A 371 -14.70 26.97 66.23
CA GLY A 371 -14.44 26.87 67.68
C GLY A 371 -15.15 25.82 68.58
N ARG A 372 -14.44 24.70 68.89
CA ARG A 372 -14.51 23.90 70.16
C ARG A 372 -15.86 23.16 70.46
N VAL A 373 -15.96 22.16 71.37
CA VAL A 373 -15.03 21.52 72.34
C VAL A 373 -15.35 20.01 72.56
N LEU A 374 -14.43 19.22 73.13
CA LEU A 374 -14.60 17.77 73.50
C LEU A 374 -15.03 17.61 74.98
N PRO A 375 -15.32 16.37 75.47
CA PRO A 375 -14.57 15.93 76.65
C PRO A 375 -14.26 14.42 76.79
N PHE A 376 -13.35 14.13 77.74
CA PHE A 376 -12.91 12.83 78.32
C PHE A 376 -12.03 11.89 77.46
N GLN A 377 -11.01 11.15 77.96
CA GLN A 377 -9.98 11.24 79.05
C GLN A 377 -9.42 9.78 79.24
N SER A 378 -8.18 9.46 79.69
CA SER A 378 -6.98 10.24 80.03
C SER A 378 -5.70 9.35 80.19
N THR A 379 -4.52 9.93 79.92
CA THR A 379 -3.18 9.68 80.55
C THR A 379 -2.45 8.30 80.44
N PRO A 380 -1.11 8.20 80.71
CA PRO A 380 -0.06 9.24 80.83
C PRO A 380 1.31 8.97 80.10
N SER A 381 1.97 10.06 79.64
CA SER A 381 3.42 10.44 79.69
C SER A 381 4.61 9.45 79.48
N PRO A 382 5.87 9.92 79.22
CA PRO A 382 6.37 11.32 79.07
C PRO A 382 7.24 11.61 77.81
N ALA A 383 7.67 12.87 77.67
CA ALA A 383 8.85 13.37 76.92
C ALA A 383 9.75 14.17 77.92
N PRO A 384 10.95 14.74 77.64
CA PRO A 384 11.38 15.56 76.47
C PRO A 384 12.72 15.03 75.86
N GLU A 385 13.82 15.70 75.47
CA GLU A 385 14.28 17.11 75.45
C GLU A 385 15.47 17.33 74.45
N ALA A 386 16.07 18.53 74.43
CA ALA A 386 17.23 18.97 73.60
C ALA A 386 17.94 20.18 74.31
N PRO A 387 19.06 20.81 73.82
CA PRO A 387 19.79 20.62 72.56
C PRO A 387 21.35 20.70 72.67
N ALA A 388 22.02 20.95 71.53
CA ALA A 388 23.32 21.63 71.34
C ALA A 388 24.69 20.88 71.46
N ALA A 389 25.67 21.47 70.75
CA ALA A 389 27.15 21.38 70.88
C ALA A 389 27.91 20.12 70.39
N ARG A 390 29.20 20.35 70.04
CA ARG A 390 30.24 19.34 69.69
C ARG A 390 31.03 18.91 70.95
N PRO A 391 31.72 17.76 70.96
CA PRO A 391 33.14 17.77 70.58
C PRO A 391 33.63 16.50 69.83
N SER A 392 34.90 16.51 69.40
CA SER A 392 35.62 15.34 68.84
C SER A 392 36.62 14.76 69.86
N PRO A 393 37.01 13.48 69.69
CA PRO A 393 38.42 13.08 69.68
C PRO A 393 38.80 12.61 68.25
N ALA A 394 39.97 12.88 67.65
CA ALA A 394 41.36 13.04 68.11
C ALA A 394 42.16 11.72 68.20
N GLY A 395 42.99 11.46 67.18
CA GLY A 395 44.00 10.39 67.14
C GLY A 395 43.96 9.51 65.87
N GLY A 396 44.89 9.61 64.92
CA GLY A 396 45.89 10.66 64.74
C GLY A 396 46.99 10.39 63.69
N ARG A 397 47.65 11.49 63.29
CA ARG A 397 49.05 11.62 62.80
C ARG A 397 49.44 11.07 61.40
N LEU A 398 49.73 12.03 60.51
CA LEU A 398 50.71 12.00 59.40
C LEU A 398 52.17 11.83 59.95
N PRO A 399 53.27 11.78 59.15
CA PRO A 399 53.41 11.97 57.68
C PRO A 399 54.38 10.99 56.95
N PHE A 400 54.54 11.09 55.62
CA PHE A 400 55.80 11.52 54.95
C PHE A 400 55.82 11.47 53.40
N LEU A 401 56.31 12.56 52.80
CA LEU A 401 57.16 12.75 51.60
C LEU A 401 57.01 12.01 50.25
N SER A 402 57.31 12.80 49.20
CA SER A 402 58.00 12.49 47.91
C SER A 402 57.24 11.95 46.70
N ALA A 403 57.24 12.77 45.64
CA ALA A 403 57.39 12.34 44.23
C ALA A 403 58.89 12.45 43.82
N PRO A 404 59.37 12.06 42.62
CA PRO A 404 59.01 12.76 41.37
C PRO A 404 58.94 11.94 40.04
N ALA A 405 58.22 12.54 39.10
CA ALA A 405 58.38 12.59 37.64
C ALA A 405 59.18 11.52 36.84
N SER A 406 58.51 11.01 35.80
CA SER A 406 59.00 10.83 34.41
C SER A 406 57.79 10.52 33.51
N SER A 407 57.68 10.88 32.23
CA SER A 407 58.17 11.95 31.35
C SER A 407 57.57 11.59 29.96
N LEU A 408 57.26 12.60 29.13
CA LEU A 408 56.53 12.46 27.85
C LEU A 408 57.16 11.46 26.85
N SER A 409 56.32 10.80 26.05
CA SER A 409 56.63 10.43 24.66
C SER A 409 55.36 10.39 23.79
N ALA A 410 55.54 10.43 22.47
CA ALA A 410 54.51 10.74 21.46
C ALA A 410 54.08 9.48 20.63
N PRO A 411 53.04 9.55 19.76
CA PRO A 411 52.49 8.36 19.10
C PRO A 411 53.32 7.87 17.90
N ALA A 412 53.21 6.58 17.58
CA ALA A 412 53.81 5.94 16.42
C ALA A 412 52.94 6.09 15.14
N PRO A 413 53.52 6.04 13.92
CA PRO A 413 52.86 6.49 12.69
C PRO A 413 52.07 5.41 11.94
N ALA A 414 51.27 5.86 10.96
CA ALA A 414 50.54 5.04 9.99
C ALA A 414 51.47 4.37 8.95
N PRO A 415 51.06 3.25 8.33
CA PRO A 415 51.87 2.53 7.34
C PRO A 415 51.98 3.29 5.99
N PRO A 416 53.08 3.08 5.22
CA PRO A 416 53.31 3.77 3.95
C PRO A 416 52.49 3.22 2.78
N ALA A 417 52.23 4.07 1.78
CA ALA A 417 51.55 3.70 0.54
C ALA A 417 52.46 2.93 -0.44
N ALA A 418 51.87 2.09 -1.28
CA ALA A 418 52.56 1.34 -2.33
C ALA A 418 52.89 2.22 -3.57
N PRO A 419 53.99 1.93 -4.30
CA PRO A 419 54.38 2.70 -5.48
C PRO A 419 53.50 2.38 -6.71
N PRO A 420 53.38 3.32 -7.67
CA PRO A 420 52.59 3.11 -8.89
C PRO A 420 53.29 2.17 -9.89
N MET A 421 52.57 1.20 -10.43
CA MET A 421 53.06 0.41 -11.57
C MET A 421 52.81 1.14 -12.89
N TYR A 422 53.87 1.26 -13.69
CA TYR A 422 53.85 1.87 -15.02
C TYR A 422 53.24 0.88 -16.03
N THR A 423 52.32 1.34 -16.89
CA THR A 423 51.75 0.52 -17.97
C THR A 423 52.39 0.89 -19.31
N PRO A 424 52.83 -0.08 -20.13
CA PRO A 424 53.25 0.18 -21.50
C PRO A 424 52.02 0.45 -22.39
N PRO A 425 52.13 1.28 -23.44
CA PRO A 425 51.03 1.56 -24.35
C PRO A 425 50.68 0.33 -25.22
N PRO A 426 49.40 0.16 -25.62
CA PRO A 426 49.00 -0.93 -26.49
C PRO A 426 49.55 -0.75 -27.92
N ALA A 427 49.91 -1.88 -28.55
CA ALA A 427 50.33 -1.93 -29.95
C ALA A 427 49.16 -1.63 -30.92
N PRO A 428 49.43 -1.15 -32.15
CA PRO A 428 48.39 -0.78 -33.10
C PRO A 428 47.55 -1.98 -33.58
N VAL A 429 46.29 -1.69 -33.91
CA VAL A 429 45.24 -2.66 -34.27
C VAL A 429 45.54 -3.35 -35.61
N ALA A 430 45.45 -4.68 -35.62
CA ALA A 430 45.33 -5.45 -36.87
C ALA A 430 43.85 -5.51 -37.32
N PRO A 431 43.53 -5.31 -38.61
CA PRO A 431 42.16 -5.37 -39.09
C PRO A 431 41.61 -6.82 -39.09
N PRO A 432 40.30 -7.02 -38.86
CA PRO A 432 39.69 -8.34 -38.96
C PRO A 432 39.70 -8.85 -40.41
N ALA A 433 39.88 -10.17 -40.57
CA ALA A 433 39.81 -10.83 -41.87
C ALA A 433 38.39 -10.77 -42.47
N PRO A 434 38.24 -10.73 -43.81
CA PRO A 434 36.92 -10.67 -44.44
C PRO A 434 36.11 -11.95 -44.21
N VAL A 435 34.87 -11.79 -43.77
CA VAL A 435 33.90 -12.88 -43.63
C VAL A 435 33.44 -13.33 -45.02
N PRO A 436 33.39 -14.65 -45.33
CA PRO A 436 32.92 -15.12 -46.63
C PRO A 436 31.44 -14.79 -46.86
N ILE A 437 31.14 -14.23 -48.04
CA ILE A 437 29.79 -13.84 -48.45
C ILE A 437 28.96 -15.11 -48.73
N ALA A 438 27.84 -15.28 -48.02
CA ALA A 438 26.85 -16.30 -48.33
C ALA A 438 26.07 -15.91 -49.61
N ALA A 439 25.86 -16.87 -50.51
CA ALA A 439 25.18 -16.63 -51.78
C ALA A 439 23.67 -16.35 -51.59
N PRO A 440 23.04 -15.52 -52.45
CA PRO A 440 21.64 -15.16 -52.33
C PRO A 440 20.72 -16.35 -52.68
N VAL A 441 19.69 -16.57 -51.85
CA VAL A 441 18.60 -17.53 -52.09
C VAL A 441 17.58 -16.90 -53.06
N PRO A 442 17.12 -17.60 -54.11
CA PRO A 442 16.15 -17.06 -55.06
C PRO A 442 14.74 -16.92 -54.44
N PRO A 443 13.94 -15.92 -54.87
CA PRO A 443 12.59 -15.70 -54.34
C PRO A 443 11.58 -16.75 -54.84
N ALA A 444 10.61 -17.08 -54.00
CA ALA A 444 9.46 -17.91 -54.38
C ALA A 444 8.47 -17.14 -55.28
N PRO A 445 7.76 -17.81 -56.21
CA PRO A 445 6.90 -17.15 -57.20
C PRO A 445 5.60 -16.58 -56.61
N VAL A 446 5.12 -15.50 -57.22
CA VAL A 446 3.87 -14.79 -56.88
C VAL A 446 2.65 -15.53 -57.45
N ALA A 447 1.56 -15.61 -56.68
CA ALA A 447 0.28 -16.15 -57.14
C ALA A 447 -0.59 -15.07 -57.83
N PRO A 448 -1.20 -15.35 -59.01
CA PRO A 448 -2.18 -14.47 -59.65
C PRO A 448 -3.59 -14.57 -59.00
N PRO A 449 -4.50 -13.62 -59.28
CA PRO A 449 -5.69 -13.39 -58.45
C PRO A 449 -6.98 -14.13 -58.89
N VAL A 450 -7.98 -14.01 -58.01
CA VAL A 450 -9.40 -14.38 -58.17
C VAL A 450 -10.07 -13.88 -59.47
N HIS A 451 -11.01 -14.66 -60.02
CA HIS A 451 -12.45 -14.30 -60.00
C HIS A 451 -13.40 -15.43 -60.45
N ASP A 452 -14.68 -15.29 -60.05
CA ASP A 452 -15.92 -15.93 -60.55
C ASP A 452 -16.07 -17.47 -60.41
N ALA A 453 -17.28 -18.05 -60.29
CA ALA A 453 -18.64 -17.52 -60.51
C ALA A 453 -19.67 -17.99 -59.45
N GLN A 454 -20.92 -17.51 -59.57
CA GLN A 454 -22.02 -17.77 -58.63
C GLN A 454 -23.01 -18.88 -59.08
N ALA A 455 -23.65 -19.49 -58.08
CA ALA A 455 -25.08 -19.87 -58.03
C ALA A 455 -25.61 -21.12 -58.79
N THR A 456 -26.88 -21.42 -58.45
CA THR A 456 -27.80 -22.49 -58.88
C THR A 456 -27.47 -23.91 -58.38
N LEU A 457 -28.34 -24.57 -57.60
CA LEU A 457 -29.75 -25.01 -57.75
C LEU A 457 -29.90 -26.32 -58.52
N GLY A 458 -30.54 -27.30 -57.88
CA GLY A 458 -30.89 -28.60 -58.48
C GLY A 458 -30.59 -29.76 -57.53
N GLY A 459 -31.59 -30.20 -56.76
CA GLY A 459 -31.53 -31.48 -56.05
C GLY A 459 -32.62 -32.41 -56.56
N LEU A 460 -32.36 -33.73 -56.57
CA LEU A 460 -33.35 -34.82 -56.57
C LEU A 460 -32.63 -36.19 -56.60
N ALA A 461 -33.16 -37.16 -55.85
CA ALA A 461 -32.99 -38.62 -56.01
C ALA A 461 -31.55 -39.24 -55.87
N ALA A 462 -31.38 -40.50 -55.44
CA ALA A 462 -32.26 -41.37 -54.65
C ALA A 462 -31.49 -42.56 -54.01
N ALA A 463 -32.01 -43.03 -52.87
CA ALA A 463 -32.14 -44.43 -52.39
C ALA A 463 -30.93 -45.39 -52.19
N SER A 464 -31.13 -46.23 -51.16
CA SER A 464 -30.64 -47.62 -50.95
C SER A 464 -29.19 -47.93 -50.58
N ASP A 465 -28.91 -48.96 -49.76
CA ASP A 465 -29.69 -49.58 -48.64
C ASP A 465 -28.84 -50.61 -47.85
N ALA A 466 -29.23 -50.88 -46.58
CA ALA A 466 -28.84 -52.03 -45.73
C ALA A 466 -27.32 -52.25 -45.42
N ALA A 467 -26.87 -52.96 -44.39
CA ALA A 467 -27.45 -53.55 -43.15
C ALA A 467 -26.40 -53.32 -42.01
N ALA A 468 -26.70 -52.97 -40.76
CA ALA A 468 -27.64 -53.50 -39.77
C ALA A 468 -27.16 -54.79 -39.03
N VAL A 469 -26.54 -54.60 -37.85
CA VAL A 469 -26.70 -55.44 -36.62
C VAL A 469 -26.68 -54.47 -35.42
N ALA A 470 -27.42 -54.76 -34.35
CA ALA A 470 -27.70 -53.81 -33.27
C ALA A 470 -27.23 -54.28 -31.87
N ALA A 471 -27.10 -53.32 -30.96
CA ALA A 471 -27.04 -53.50 -29.51
C ALA A 471 -28.05 -52.51 -28.84
N PRO A 472 -28.63 -52.85 -27.68
CA PRO A 472 -29.82 -52.15 -27.18
C PRO A 472 -29.55 -50.79 -26.52
N ARG A 473 -30.54 -49.89 -26.59
CA ARG A 473 -30.59 -48.65 -25.81
C ARG A 473 -31.18 -48.92 -24.42
N PRO A 474 -30.67 -48.27 -23.34
CA PRO A 474 -31.46 -48.03 -22.14
C PRO A 474 -32.48 -46.91 -22.36
N GLU A 475 -33.54 -46.89 -21.55
CA GLU A 475 -34.58 -45.84 -21.59
C GLU A 475 -34.06 -44.49 -21.06
N PRO A 476 -34.64 -43.35 -21.51
CA PRO A 476 -34.37 -42.05 -20.92
C PRO A 476 -35.04 -41.93 -19.54
N ALA A 477 -34.27 -41.60 -18.51
CA ALA A 477 -34.82 -41.16 -17.24
C ALA A 477 -35.67 -39.88 -17.43
N PRO A 478 -36.71 -39.64 -16.60
CA PRO A 478 -37.48 -38.41 -16.67
C PRO A 478 -36.58 -37.19 -16.42
N PRO A 479 -36.92 -36.01 -17.00
CA PRO A 479 -36.09 -34.83 -16.87
C PRO A 479 -35.98 -34.41 -15.40
N ALA A 480 -34.79 -34.58 -14.83
CA ALA A 480 -34.46 -33.97 -13.55
C ALA A 480 -34.68 -32.46 -13.68
N ILE A 481 -35.46 -31.89 -12.75
CA ILE A 481 -35.64 -30.44 -12.66
C ILE A 481 -34.30 -29.84 -12.24
N SER A 482 -33.49 -29.50 -13.23
CA SER A 482 -32.23 -28.79 -13.05
C SER A 482 -32.55 -27.38 -12.59
N THR A 483 -32.72 -27.20 -11.28
CA THR A 483 -32.75 -25.90 -10.61
C THR A 483 -31.44 -25.19 -10.93
N SER A 484 -31.46 -24.36 -11.97
CA SER A 484 -30.29 -23.63 -12.46
C SER A 484 -29.92 -22.56 -11.45
N ALA A 485 -29.06 -22.91 -10.49
CA ALA A 485 -28.48 -21.98 -9.55
C ALA A 485 -27.86 -20.80 -10.34
N PRO A 486 -28.16 -19.53 -9.97
CA PRO A 486 -27.78 -18.38 -10.78
C PRO A 486 -26.25 -18.28 -10.96
N ALA A 487 -25.87 -17.61 -12.05
CA ALA A 487 -24.50 -17.62 -12.56
C ALA A 487 -23.47 -17.24 -11.48
N ARG A 488 -22.39 -18.02 -11.37
CA ARG A 488 -21.41 -17.88 -10.29
C ARG A 488 -20.69 -16.54 -10.34
N ARG A 489 -21.16 -15.63 -9.47
CA ARG A 489 -20.45 -14.57 -8.74
C ARG A 489 -19.18 -14.01 -9.40
N ARG A 490 -19.26 -12.71 -9.72
CA ARG A 490 -18.13 -11.78 -9.89
C ARG A 490 -16.94 -12.18 -9.02
N ALA A 491 -15.73 -12.23 -9.58
CA ALA A 491 -14.53 -12.48 -8.81
C ALA A 491 -14.45 -11.47 -7.64
N PRO A 492 -14.19 -11.93 -6.40
CA PRO A 492 -14.02 -11.00 -5.28
C PRO A 492 -12.77 -10.17 -5.52
N THR A 493 -12.77 -8.93 -5.03
CA THR A 493 -11.53 -8.20 -4.79
C THR A 493 -10.61 -9.05 -3.91
N SER A 494 -9.30 -9.02 -4.19
CA SER A 494 -8.31 -9.78 -3.41
C SER A 494 -8.25 -9.34 -1.94
N GLU A 495 -8.88 -8.23 -1.58
CA GLU A 495 -9.13 -7.80 -0.20
C GLU A 495 -10.62 -7.49 0.00
N TYR A 496 -11.15 -7.77 1.19
CA TYR A 496 -12.52 -7.43 1.59
C TYR A 496 -12.53 -6.74 2.97
N VAL A 497 -13.55 -5.92 3.21
CA VAL A 497 -13.75 -5.24 4.49
C VAL A 497 -14.72 -6.03 5.37
N ASP A 498 -14.18 -6.51 6.50
CA ASP A 498 -14.89 -7.25 7.53
C ASP A 498 -15.34 -6.29 8.65
N LEU A 499 -16.64 -6.00 8.71
CA LEU A 499 -17.22 -5.00 9.61
C LEU A 499 -17.27 -5.52 11.06
N ILE A 500 -16.34 -5.04 11.88
CA ILE A 500 -16.27 -5.30 13.33
C ILE A 500 -17.43 -4.60 14.03
N TRP A 501 -17.57 -3.28 13.85
CA TRP A 501 -18.48 -2.45 14.64
C TRP A 501 -18.78 -1.09 13.99
N PHE A 502 -19.88 -0.46 14.40
CA PHE A 502 -20.18 0.95 14.16
C PHE A 502 -21.03 1.55 15.30
N ASP A 503 -20.89 2.85 15.50
CA ASP A 503 -21.67 3.69 16.42
C ASP A 503 -23.08 3.92 15.89
N GLU A 504 -24.08 4.02 16.77
CA GLU A 504 -25.48 4.25 16.41
C GLU A 504 -25.70 5.55 15.63
N ARG A 505 -24.82 6.55 15.79
CA ARG A 505 -24.85 7.84 15.09
C ARG A 505 -24.21 7.77 13.70
N ALA A 506 -23.34 6.78 13.46
CA ALA A 506 -22.56 6.69 12.22
C ALA A 506 -23.44 6.60 10.96
N PRO A 507 -24.52 5.79 10.90
CA PRO A 507 -25.37 5.70 9.70
C PRO A 507 -26.06 7.02 9.35
N GLN A 508 -26.46 7.81 10.35
CA GLN A 508 -27.04 9.14 10.12
C GLN A 508 -26.00 10.11 9.57
N ARG A 509 -24.82 10.19 10.19
CA ARG A 509 -23.70 11.05 9.75
C ARG A 509 -23.25 10.70 8.32
N VAL A 510 -23.17 9.41 8.00
CA VAL A 510 -22.86 8.88 6.66
C VAL A 510 -23.90 9.28 5.60
N ARG A 511 -25.19 9.36 5.96
CA ARG A 511 -26.26 9.82 5.05
C ARG A 511 -26.33 11.34 4.90
N GLN A 512 -25.91 12.08 5.93
CA GLN A 512 -25.86 13.55 5.92
C GLN A 512 -24.69 14.08 5.07
N GLN A 513 -23.56 13.36 5.02
CA GLN A 513 -22.42 13.76 4.20
C GLN A 513 -22.73 13.65 2.69
N SER A 514 -23.05 14.79 2.08
CA SER A 514 -23.47 14.90 0.67
C SER A 514 -22.45 14.30 -0.31
N ALA A 515 -21.16 14.50 -0.04
CA ALA A 515 -20.06 13.94 -0.83
C ALA A 515 -20.02 12.40 -0.83
N TRP A 516 -20.65 11.75 0.15
CA TRP A 516 -20.65 10.28 0.30
C TRP A 516 -21.91 9.63 -0.30
N ALA A 517 -22.93 10.42 -0.68
CA ALA A 517 -24.23 9.92 -1.11
C ALA A 517 -24.17 9.00 -2.34
N SER A 518 -23.25 9.24 -3.27
CA SER A 518 -23.01 8.42 -4.47
C SER A 518 -22.46 7.02 -4.16
N TYR A 519 -21.64 6.90 -3.11
CA TYR A 519 -21.04 5.63 -2.69
C TYR A 519 -21.99 4.79 -1.84
N VAL A 520 -22.82 5.43 -1.02
CA VAL A 520 -23.78 4.78 -0.10
C VAL A 520 -25.06 4.33 -0.81
N ARG A 521 -25.55 5.12 -1.79
CA ARG A 521 -26.68 4.74 -2.65
C ARG A 521 -26.25 3.65 -3.66
N ASP A 522 -27.24 3.06 -4.31
CA ASP A 522 -27.04 1.96 -5.26
C ASP A 522 -28.25 1.94 -6.21
N PRO A 523 -28.09 2.18 -7.52
CA PRO A 523 -29.24 2.38 -8.41
C PRO A 523 -30.10 1.13 -8.58
N GLN A 524 -29.47 -0.04 -8.79
CA GLN A 524 -30.16 -1.31 -9.07
C GLN A 524 -29.31 -2.52 -8.67
N ARG A 525 -29.75 -3.26 -7.64
CA ARG A 525 -29.45 -4.69 -7.43
C ARG A 525 -30.38 -5.27 -6.35
N PRO A 526 -31.14 -6.35 -6.63
CA PRO A 526 -31.70 -7.21 -5.58
C PRO A 526 -30.57 -7.76 -4.70
N THR A 527 -30.83 -7.99 -3.42
CA THR A 527 -29.80 -8.50 -2.49
C THR A 527 -30.01 -10.00 -2.33
N GLU A 528 -29.49 -10.82 -3.26
CA GLU A 528 -29.62 -12.29 -3.16
C GLU A 528 -29.10 -12.83 -1.81
N TRP A 529 -30.01 -13.13 -0.89
CA TRP A 529 -29.71 -13.74 0.40
C TRP A 529 -29.35 -15.22 0.20
N LEU A 530 -28.26 -15.66 0.84
CA LEU A 530 -27.84 -17.08 0.79
C LEU A 530 -28.86 -18.06 1.42
N THR A 531 -29.88 -17.54 2.11
CA THR A 531 -30.95 -18.29 2.78
C THR A 531 -32.19 -18.50 1.91
N GLY A 532 -32.32 -17.82 0.77
CA GLY A 532 -33.50 -17.92 -0.12
C GLY A 532 -34.74 -17.16 0.33
N GLU A 533 -34.75 -16.63 1.56
CA GLU A 533 -35.81 -15.79 2.12
C GLU A 533 -35.30 -14.33 2.25
N GLU A 534 -35.91 -13.40 1.52
CA GLU A 534 -35.83 -11.96 1.83
C GLU A 534 -36.92 -11.61 2.86
N PRO A 535 -36.63 -10.85 3.91
CA PRO A 535 -37.66 -10.15 4.68
C PRO A 535 -38.37 -9.16 3.75
N GLU A 536 -39.71 -9.18 3.72
CA GLU A 536 -40.51 -8.37 2.78
C GLU A 536 -40.20 -6.86 2.86
N GLU A 537 -39.78 -6.37 4.03
CA GLU A 537 -39.14 -5.06 4.20
C GLU A 537 -37.79 -5.16 4.94
N PRO A 538 -36.71 -4.53 4.45
CA PRO A 538 -35.40 -4.55 5.11
C PRO A 538 -35.38 -3.60 6.31
N THR A 539 -35.29 -4.16 7.53
CA THR A 539 -35.29 -3.38 8.79
C THR A 539 -34.25 -2.25 8.81
N GLN A 540 -34.51 -1.20 9.59
CA GLN A 540 -33.62 -0.04 9.73
C GLN A 540 -32.17 -0.45 10.04
N ALA A 541 -31.97 -1.37 11.00
CA ALA A 541 -30.64 -1.87 11.37
C ALA A 541 -29.91 -2.63 10.23
N MET A 542 -30.64 -3.33 9.34
CA MET A 542 -30.07 -3.95 8.14
C MET A 542 -29.63 -2.87 7.13
N THR A 543 -30.44 -1.84 6.95
CA THR A 543 -30.15 -0.69 6.09
C THR A 543 -28.96 0.13 6.63
N ASP A 544 -28.89 0.37 7.93
CA ASP A 544 -27.74 1.01 8.61
C ASP A 544 -26.45 0.20 8.43
N ARG A 545 -26.48 -1.11 8.72
CA ARG A 545 -25.31 -1.99 8.54
C ARG A 545 -24.91 -2.09 7.06
N ARG A 546 -25.84 -2.02 6.11
CA ARG A 546 -25.54 -1.97 4.67
C ARG A 546 -24.85 -0.66 4.28
N ASP A 547 -25.37 0.46 4.73
CA ASP A 547 -24.87 1.79 4.36
C ASP A 547 -23.45 2.03 4.93
N ILE A 548 -23.18 1.59 6.17
CA ILE A 548 -21.83 1.58 6.75
C ILE A 548 -20.87 0.66 5.97
N ARG A 549 -21.29 -0.56 5.60
CA ARG A 549 -20.45 -1.47 4.78
C ARG A 549 -20.15 -0.89 3.40
N ARG A 550 -21.10 -0.18 2.79
CA ARG A 550 -20.89 0.55 1.54
C ARG A 550 -19.92 1.71 1.71
N ALA A 551 -20.07 2.54 2.74
CA ALA A 551 -19.16 3.64 3.02
C ALA A 551 -17.71 3.13 3.20
N LEU A 552 -17.48 2.18 4.12
CA LEU A 552 -16.17 1.57 4.35
C LEU A 552 -15.56 0.94 3.08
N GLY A 553 -16.38 0.26 2.28
CA GLY A 553 -15.93 -0.48 1.10
C GLY A 553 -15.82 0.33 -0.21
N ARG A 554 -16.42 1.51 -0.30
CA ARG A 554 -16.54 2.28 -1.56
C ARG A 554 -16.03 3.72 -1.49
N VAL A 555 -16.09 4.39 -0.34
CA VAL A 555 -15.57 5.76 -0.21
C VAL A 555 -14.03 5.72 -0.35
N PRO A 556 -13.39 6.70 -0.99
CA PRO A 556 -11.93 6.82 -1.00
C PRO A 556 -11.41 7.20 0.40
N PRO A 557 -10.37 6.52 0.93
CA PRO A 557 -9.74 6.92 2.17
C PRO A 557 -8.88 8.17 1.99
N LEU A 558 -8.73 8.95 3.07
CA LEU A 558 -7.80 10.07 3.17
C LEU A 558 -6.52 9.65 3.91
N ASP A 559 -5.42 10.32 3.55
CA ASP A 559 -4.15 10.31 4.26
C ASP A 559 -4.09 11.40 5.35
N ALA A 560 -2.98 11.50 6.07
CA ALA A 560 -2.82 12.52 7.12
C ALA A 560 -2.98 13.96 6.60
N VAL A 561 -2.51 14.26 5.39
CA VAL A 561 -2.64 15.61 4.78
C VAL A 561 -4.08 15.89 4.37
N GLY A 562 -4.76 14.91 3.77
CA GLY A 562 -6.19 14.99 3.45
C GLY A 562 -7.07 15.21 4.69
N ILE A 563 -6.76 14.58 5.82
CA ILE A 563 -7.47 14.79 7.09
C ILE A 563 -7.26 16.22 7.61
N ALA A 564 -6.01 16.70 7.63
CA ALA A 564 -5.70 18.06 8.07
C ALA A 564 -6.43 19.11 7.21
N ARG A 565 -6.44 18.94 5.88
CA ARG A 565 -7.16 19.83 4.96
C ARG A 565 -8.68 19.77 5.16
N VAL A 566 -9.25 18.59 5.42
CA VAL A 566 -10.68 18.45 5.72
C VAL A 566 -11.07 19.03 7.08
N MET A 567 -10.14 19.14 8.04
CA MET A 567 -10.36 19.89 9.28
C MET A 567 -10.32 21.41 9.05
N GLU A 568 -9.44 21.90 8.18
CA GLU A 568 -9.38 23.31 7.78
C GLU A 568 -10.61 23.73 6.96
N GLU A 569 -11.03 22.90 5.99
CA GLU A 569 -12.27 23.05 5.20
C GLU A 569 -13.57 22.95 6.04
N ALA A 570 -13.48 22.52 7.31
CA ALA A 570 -14.61 22.34 8.22
C ALA A 570 -14.78 23.47 9.26
N ILE A 571 -14.00 24.56 9.12
CA ILE A 571 -14.20 25.81 9.85
C ILE A 571 -15.01 26.75 8.95
N ASP A 572 -16.16 27.24 9.41
CA ASP A 572 -16.99 28.16 8.65
C ASP A 572 -16.51 29.63 8.69
N GLU A 573 -17.21 30.52 7.98
CA GLU A 573 -16.85 31.95 7.90
C GLU A 573 -16.95 32.69 9.24
N ASP A 574 -17.72 32.18 10.20
CA ASP A 574 -17.83 32.69 11.58
C ASP A 574 -16.78 32.05 12.53
N GLY A 575 -15.97 31.10 12.04
CA GLY A 575 -14.93 30.41 12.81
C GLY A 575 -15.45 29.19 13.60
N ILE A 576 -16.65 28.71 13.31
CA ILE A 576 -17.26 27.55 13.96
C ILE A 576 -16.77 26.27 13.27
N PHE A 577 -16.25 25.32 14.06
CA PHE A 577 -15.80 24.02 13.56
C PHE A 577 -16.96 23.01 13.51
N GLU A 578 -17.50 22.74 12.32
CA GLU A 578 -18.46 21.66 12.10
C GLU A 578 -17.73 20.33 11.99
N GLN A 579 -17.79 19.50 13.05
CA GLN A 579 -17.08 18.21 13.12
C GLN A 579 -17.21 17.38 11.82
N PRO A 580 -16.15 17.24 11.00
CA PRO A 580 -16.25 16.53 9.74
C PRO A 580 -16.22 15.02 9.94
N LEU A 581 -16.49 14.28 8.86
CA LEU A 581 -16.48 12.81 8.82
C LEU A 581 -15.52 12.35 7.72
N VAL A 582 -14.52 11.54 8.08
CA VAL A 582 -13.49 11.03 7.17
C VAL A 582 -13.55 9.51 7.06
N LEU A 583 -13.16 8.96 5.90
CA LEU A 583 -12.74 7.58 5.79
C LEU A 583 -11.21 7.55 5.82
N VAL A 584 -10.63 6.61 6.57
CA VAL A 584 -9.18 6.38 6.65
C VAL A 584 -8.86 4.92 6.39
N ASN A 585 -7.65 4.63 5.91
CA ASN A 585 -7.14 3.29 5.62
C ASN A 585 -5.69 3.20 6.11
N GLY A 586 -5.33 2.13 6.83
CA GLY A 586 -3.99 2.01 7.41
C GLY A 586 -3.79 0.77 8.27
N GLU A 587 -2.63 0.67 8.91
CA GLU A 587 -2.40 -0.32 9.96
C GLU A 587 -2.69 0.29 11.34
N LEU A 588 -3.65 -0.29 12.05
CA LEU A 588 -3.97 0.05 13.43
C LEU A 588 -3.13 -0.82 14.36
N VAL A 589 -2.34 -0.18 15.22
CA VAL A 589 -1.61 -0.81 16.33
C VAL A 589 -2.37 -0.50 17.62
N MET A 590 -2.72 -1.52 18.41
CA MET A 590 -3.39 -1.32 19.70
C MET A 590 -2.38 -0.91 20.77
N THR A 591 -2.67 0.17 21.51
CA THR A 591 -1.84 0.55 22.67
C THR A 591 -2.33 -0.14 23.93
N CYS A 592 -1.39 -0.61 24.74
CA CYS A 592 -1.67 -1.30 26.02
C CYS A 592 -1.41 -0.36 27.20
N ASP A 593 -1.99 -0.67 28.36
CA ASP A 593 -1.72 0.08 29.58
C ASP A 593 -0.25 -0.07 30.01
N PRO A 594 0.50 1.01 30.31
CA PRO A 594 1.92 0.91 30.65
C PRO A 594 2.23 0.13 31.94
N LEU A 595 1.33 0.15 32.93
CA LEU A 595 1.51 -0.56 34.19
C LEU A 595 1.27 -2.07 34.00
N GLU A 596 0.20 -2.45 33.31
CA GLU A 596 -0.05 -3.86 32.97
C GLU A 596 1.03 -4.38 31.99
N THR A 597 1.49 -3.55 31.05
CA THR A 597 2.63 -3.89 30.17
C THR A 597 3.90 -4.19 30.95
N LEU A 598 4.21 -3.39 31.98
CA LEU A 598 5.37 -3.64 32.84
C LEU A 598 5.20 -4.93 33.66
N LYS A 599 4.04 -5.15 34.30
CA LYS A 599 3.73 -6.37 35.06
C LYS A 599 3.83 -7.64 34.21
N THR A 600 3.24 -7.65 33.02
CA THR A 600 3.28 -8.80 32.10
C THR A 600 4.71 -9.07 31.63
N THR A 601 5.48 -8.01 31.35
CA THR A 601 6.91 -8.17 31.01
C THR A 601 7.72 -8.73 32.19
N ILE A 602 7.47 -8.27 33.42
CA ILE A 602 8.07 -8.83 34.64
C ILE A 602 7.70 -10.32 34.78
N ALA A 603 6.44 -10.70 34.61
CA ALA A 603 5.99 -12.09 34.73
C ALA A 603 6.70 -13.03 33.74
N VAL A 604 6.74 -12.67 32.45
CA VAL A 604 7.41 -13.46 31.40
C VAL A 604 8.93 -13.52 31.63
N ALA A 605 9.57 -12.40 31.97
CA ALA A 605 11.00 -12.37 32.24
C ALA A 605 11.38 -13.15 33.52
N SER A 606 10.52 -13.16 34.55
CA SER A 606 10.77 -13.81 35.84
C SER A 606 10.78 -15.33 35.73
N GLN A 607 9.90 -15.92 34.91
CA GLN A 607 9.91 -17.35 34.58
C GLN A 607 11.26 -17.81 33.99
N LEU A 608 11.97 -16.89 33.33
CA LEU A 608 13.22 -17.14 32.63
C LEU A 608 14.46 -16.62 33.39
N ALA A 609 14.30 -15.81 34.44
CA ALA A 609 15.39 -15.04 35.05
C ALA A 609 16.59 -15.90 35.48
N GLY A 610 16.33 -17.07 36.04
CA GLY A 610 17.36 -18.06 36.39
C GLY A 610 18.32 -17.54 37.46
N VAL A 611 19.62 -17.52 37.15
CA VAL A 611 20.69 -17.06 38.06
C VAL A 611 21.28 -15.71 37.64
N ASP A 612 20.69 -15.01 36.65
CA ASP A 612 21.22 -13.73 36.19
C ASP A 612 20.94 -12.61 37.21
N LYS A 613 22.01 -12.15 37.86
CA LYS A 613 21.96 -11.10 38.89
C LYS A 613 21.48 -9.75 38.35
N ARG A 614 21.84 -9.37 37.12
CA ARG A 614 21.46 -8.07 36.54
C ARG A 614 19.99 -8.04 36.14
N LEU A 615 19.52 -9.12 35.51
CA LEU A 615 18.11 -9.28 35.19
C LEU A 615 17.27 -9.33 36.46
N LYS A 616 17.73 -10.05 37.50
CA LYS A 616 17.04 -10.04 38.80
C LYS A 616 16.98 -8.64 39.43
N GLU A 617 18.10 -7.92 39.50
CA GLU A 617 18.13 -6.54 40.02
C GLU A 617 17.21 -5.58 39.24
N ALA A 618 17.11 -5.76 37.92
CA ALA A 618 16.18 -5.00 37.08
C ALA A 618 14.71 -5.37 37.32
N LEU A 619 14.41 -6.64 37.59
CA LEU A 619 13.05 -7.13 37.89
C LEU A 619 12.60 -6.71 39.29
N ASP A 620 13.43 -6.89 40.32
CA ASP A 620 13.13 -6.52 41.71
C ASP A 620 12.77 -5.01 41.79
N ALA A 621 13.54 -4.15 41.11
CA ALA A 621 13.30 -2.70 41.05
C ALA A 621 12.10 -2.30 40.16
N ALA A 622 11.70 -3.13 39.20
CA ALA A 622 10.50 -2.91 38.39
C ALA A 622 9.24 -3.36 39.14
N GLU A 623 9.32 -4.44 39.93
CA GLU A 623 8.20 -4.92 40.75
C GLU A 623 7.88 -3.95 41.90
N GLU A 624 8.90 -3.32 42.51
CA GLU A 624 8.69 -2.26 43.51
C GLU A 624 7.86 -1.09 42.94
N LEU A 625 8.14 -0.66 41.71
CA LEU A 625 7.34 0.36 41.01
C LEU A 625 5.90 -0.12 40.74
N CYS A 626 5.69 -1.40 40.40
CA CYS A 626 4.36 -1.99 40.22
C CYS A 626 3.55 -2.13 41.52
N ARG A 627 4.19 -2.18 42.68
CA ARG A 627 3.55 -2.18 44.02
C ARG A 627 3.20 -0.77 44.51
N GLY A 628 3.70 0.28 43.85
CA GLY A 628 3.36 1.66 44.15
C GLY A 628 1.89 2.02 43.88
N PRO A 629 1.43 3.23 44.26
CA PRO A 629 0.10 3.69 43.90
C PRO A 629 -0.07 3.71 42.37
N ARG A 630 -1.30 3.45 41.87
CA ARG A 630 -1.67 3.36 40.44
C ARG A 630 -1.44 4.64 39.60
N SER A 631 -0.75 5.64 40.13
CA SER A 631 -0.39 6.91 39.49
C SER A 631 1.13 7.07 39.32
N ALA A 632 1.87 5.97 39.21
CA ALA A 632 3.27 5.99 38.77
C ALA A 632 3.35 6.66 37.38
N ALA A 633 4.19 7.69 37.23
CA ALA A 633 4.30 8.45 36.00
C ALA A 633 4.77 7.55 34.83
N VAL A 634 4.12 7.66 33.67
CA VAL A 634 4.38 6.79 32.50
C VAL A 634 5.87 6.70 32.13
N PRO A 635 6.67 7.80 32.11
CA PRO A 635 8.12 7.71 31.81
C PRO A 635 8.93 6.88 32.82
N LEU A 636 8.46 6.71 34.06
CA LEU A 636 9.11 5.83 35.05
C LEU A 636 8.82 4.35 34.77
N LEU A 637 7.59 4.05 34.31
CA LEU A 637 7.19 2.70 33.90
C LEU A 637 7.91 2.29 32.61
N GLU A 638 7.99 3.18 31.62
CA GLU A 638 8.76 3.00 30.39
C GLU A 638 10.26 2.86 30.67
N GLY A 639 10.81 3.68 31.56
CA GLY A 639 12.20 3.57 32.00
C GLY A 639 12.51 2.25 32.71
N ALA A 640 11.57 1.73 33.51
CA ALA A 640 11.69 0.41 34.12
C ALA A 640 11.57 -0.72 33.08
N LEU A 641 10.61 -0.64 32.17
CA LEU A 641 10.40 -1.57 31.07
C LEU A 641 11.65 -1.67 30.18
N SER A 642 12.25 -0.53 29.83
CA SER A 642 13.49 -0.44 29.08
C SER A 642 14.66 -1.12 29.80
N ARG A 643 14.83 -0.90 31.11
CA ARG A 643 15.86 -1.60 31.91
C ARG A 643 15.66 -3.12 31.93
N VAL A 644 14.42 -3.59 32.11
CA VAL A 644 14.11 -5.04 32.11
C VAL A 644 14.42 -5.65 30.73
N ARG A 645 13.98 -5.00 29.64
CA ARG A 645 14.28 -5.43 28.26
C ARG A 645 15.79 -5.48 27.99
N GLN A 646 16.53 -4.43 28.37
CA GLN A 646 17.98 -4.36 28.19
C GLN A 646 18.72 -5.44 28.99
N ALA A 647 18.33 -5.67 30.25
CA ALA A 647 18.92 -6.72 31.08
C ALA A 647 18.58 -8.13 30.54
N PHE A 648 17.36 -8.35 30.03
CA PHE A 648 16.97 -9.61 29.42
C PHE A 648 17.76 -9.91 28.13
N ALA A 649 18.00 -8.89 27.30
CA ALA A 649 18.81 -9.02 26.08
C ALA A 649 20.31 -9.25 26.36
N GLN A 650 20.82 -8.77 27.50
CA GLN A 650 22.20 -9.03 27.94
C GLN A 650 22.36 -10.40 28.63
N ALA A 651 21.30 -10.94 29.21
CA ALA A 651 21.28 -12.29 29.78
C ALA A 651 21.37 -13.31 28.63
N ASN A 652 22.58 -13.82 28.37
CA ASN A 652 22.91 -14.64 27.20
C ASN A 652 22.03 -15.90 27.09
N ARG A 653 21.12 -15.91 26.11
CA ARG A 653 20.05 -16.91 25.92
C ARG A 653 19.95 -17.33 24.46
N SER A 654 19.63 -18.60 24.21
CA SER A 654 19.33 -19.14 22.87
C SER A 654 17.89 -18.84 22.41
N LEU A 655 17.37 -17.64 22.69
CA LEU A 655 16.03 -17.19 22.32
C LEU A 655 16.12 -16.10 21.24
N ALA A 656 15.05 -15.91 20.49
CA ALA A 656 14.94 -14.80 19.55
C ALA A 656 14.96 -13.45 20.31
N SER A 657 15.55 -12.42 19.69
CA SER A 657 15.76 -11.10 20.33
C SER A 657 14.48 -10.36 20.69
N ASP A 658 13.37 -10.69 20.04
CA ASP A 658 12.03 -10.16 20.24
C ASP A 658 11.18 -10.98 21.24
N TYR A 659 11.62 -12.19 21.64
CA TYR A 659 10.81 -13.17 22.37
C TYR A 659 10.01 -12.59 23.56
N LEU A 660 10.66 -11.77 24.38
CA LEU A 660 10.05 -11.17 25.57
C LEU A 660 8.92 -10.19 25.19
N GLU A 661 9.12 -9.40 24.14
CA GLU A 661 8.15 -8.41 23.65
C GLU A 661 6.99 -9.11 22.94
N THR A 662 7.26 -10.05 22.03
CA THR A 662 6.24 -10.82 21.32
C THR A 662 5.36 -11.62 22.29
N THR A 663 5.94 -12.21 23.34
CA THR A 663 5.21 -12.97 24.36
C THR A 663 4.38 -12.06 25.27
N ALA A 664 4.95 -10.97 25.79
CA ALA A 664 4.23 -10.04 26.66
C ALA A 664 3.10 -9.31 25.91
N GLN A 665 3.36 -8.84 24.68
CA GLN A 665 2.35 -8.19 23.85
C GLN A 665 1.19 -9.14 23.51
N ARG A 666 1.46 -10.42 23.26
CA ARG A 666 0.42 -11.43 23.04
C ARG A 666 -0.52 -11.54 24.24
N ILE A 667 0.02 -11.70 25.45
CA ILE A 667 -0.76 -11.82 26.69
C ILE A 667 -1.62 -10.56 26.91
N LEU A 668 -1.05 -9.36 26.77
CA LEU A 668 -1.77 -8.09 26.93
C LEU A 668 -2.97 -7.94 25.97
N ILE A 669 -2.84 -8.46 24.74
CA ILE A 669 -3.92 -8.44 23.75
C ILE A 669 -4.97 -9.54 24.03
N GLU A 670 -4.54 -10.75 24.42
CA GLU A 670 -5.44 -11.85 24.81
C GLU A 670 -6.27 -11.49 26.06
N GLU A 671 -5.69 -10.78 27.04
CA GLU A 671 -6.34 -10.30 28.27
C GLU A 671 -7.03 -8.91 28.09
N ARG A 672 -6.90 -8.28 26.91
CA ARG A 672 -7.49 -6.97 26.56
C ARG A 672 -7.09 -5.83 27.51
N HIS A 673 -5.83 -5.83 27.94
CA HIS A 673 -5.17 -4.77 28.70
C HIS A 673 -4.82 -3.53 27.84
N TYR A 674 -5.78 -3.09 27.02
CA TYR A 674 -5.68 -1.88 26.22
C TYR A 674 -5.59 -0.61 27.09
N LEU A 675 -4.86 0.39 26.59
CA LEU A 675 -4.80 1.74 27.16
C LEU A 675 -6.20 2.34 27.21
N ARG A 676 -6.64 2.80 28.39
CA ARG A 676 -7.97 3.42 28.57
C ARG A 676 -7.87 4.92 28.84
N ARG A 677 -8.84 5.68 28.33
CA ARG A 677 -8.98 7.14 28.51
C ARG A 677 -10.44 7.58 28.53
N LYS A 678 -10.75 8.56 29.41
CA LYS A 678 -12.04 9.26 29.46
C LYS A 678 -12.03 10.45 28.49
N LEU A 679 -12.38 10.20 27.24
CA LEU A 679 -12.44 11.19 26.16
C LEU A 679 -13.84 11.23 25.54
N PHE A 680 -14.18 12.32 24.83
CA PHE A 680 -15.46 12.47 24.10
C PHE A 680 -16.74 12.17 24.93
N GLY A 681 -16.66 12.30 26.27
CA GLY A 681 -17.75 12.00 27.19
C GLY A 681 -17.89 10.54 27.66
N GLY A 682 -16.91 9.65 27.40
CA GLY A 682 -16.98 8.25 27.83
C GLY A 682 -15.64 7.51 27.85
N GLU A 683 -15.64 6.26 28.29
CA GLU A 683 -14.44 5.40 28.27
C GLU A 683 -14.10 4.97 26.83
N HIS A 684 -12.87 5.21 26.43
CA HIS A 684 -12.31 4.85 25.14
C HIS A 684 -11.01 4.06 25.32
N ILE A 685 -10.78 3.09 24.42
CA ILE A 685 -9.50 2.40 24.25
C ILE A 685 -8.64 3.11 23.20
N GLY A 686 -7.34 3.16 23.45
CA GLY A 686 -6.36 3.78 22.57
C GLY A 686 -5.77 2.83 21.51
N GLY A 687 -5.28 3.44 20.43
CA GLY A 687 -4.50 2.82 19.37
C GLY A 687 -3.79 3.89 18.55
N ILE A 688 -2.88 3.47 17.67
CA ILE A 688 -2.13 4.33 16.77
C ILE A 688 -2.38 3.83 15.34
N LEU A 689 -2.84 4.72 14.44
CA LEU A 689 -3.19 4.37 13.07
C LEU A 689 -2.17 4.95 12.08
N SER A 690 -1.44 4.08 11.38
CA SER A 690 -0.45 4.46 10.37
C SER A 690 -1.09 4.45 8.97
N LEU A 691 -1.24 5.62 8.36
CA LEU A 691 -1.97 5.84 7.09
C LEU A 691 -1.12 5.65 5.81
N GLY A 692 0.01 4.94 5.91
CA GLY A 692 0.98 4.78 4.82
C GLY A 692 1.89 5.99 4.61
N SER A 693 1.33 7.21 4.60
CA SER A 693 2.08 8.47 4.49
C SER A 693 1.67 9.49 5.55
N GLY A 694 2.67 10.16 6.14
CA GLY A 694 2.51 11.09 7.26
C GLY A 694 2.72 10.44 8.64
N SER A 695 2.54 11.23 9.71
CA SER A 695 2.64 10.73 11.09
C SER A 695 1.55 9.69 11.42
N PRO A 696 1.84 8.68 12.25
CA PRO A 696 0.82 7.80 12.82
C PRO A 696 -0.12 8.56 13.77
N LEU A 697 -1.43 8.51 13.53
CA LEU A 697 -2.40 9.31 14.28
C LEU A 697 -2.94 8.58 15.53
N PRO A 698 -2.97 9.25 16.71
CA PRO A 698 -3.71 8.80 17.89
C PRO A 698 -5.16 8.49 17.52
N THR A 699 -5.61 7.28 17.83
CA THR A 699 -6.91 6.75 17.38
C THR A 699 -7.64 6.10 18.54
N TYR A 700 -8.75 6.71 18.94
CA TYR A 700 -9.58 6.26 20.07
C TYR A 700 -10.87 5.62 19.59
N MET A 701 -11.25 4.53 20.26
CA MET A 701 -12.45 3.75 20.00
C MET A 701 -13.24 3.58 21.31
N PRO A 702 -14.58 3.54 21.34
CA PRO A 702 -15.31 3.34 22.59
C PRO A 702 -14.96 1.99 23.27
N GLU A 703 -14.97 1.93 24.60
CA GLU A 703 -14.62 0.69 25.34
C GLU A 703 -15.51 -0.51 24.96
N ALA A 704 -16.75 -0.28 24.50
CA ALA A 704 -17.63 -1.33 23.96
C ALA A 704 -17.14 -2.00 22.66
N LEU A 705 -16.03 -1.53 22.08
CA LEU A 705 -15.27 -2.22 21.03
C LEU A 705 -14.30 -3.27 21.61
N ALA A 706 -13.92 -3.12 22.88
CA ALA A 706 -13.19 -4.04 23.76
C ALA A 706 -13.21 -5.50 23.30
N GLU A 707 -14.38 -6.13 23.46
CA GLU A 707 -14.60 -7.55 23.24
C GLU A 707 -14.68 -7.96 21.76
N LYS A 708 -14.86 -6.98 20.87
CA LYS A 708 -15.10 -7.17 19.42
C LYS A 708 -13.82 -7.06 18.60
N LEU A 709 -12.77 -6.42 19.14
CA LEU A 709 -11.47 -6.38 18.49
C LEU A 709 -10.87 -7.80 18.33
N PRO A 710 -10.27 -8.11 17.18
CA PRO A 710 -9.54 -9.36 16.99
C PRO A 710 -8.24 -9.35 17.82
N LEU A 711 -7.76 -10.53 18.19
CA LEU A 711 -6.57 -10.71 19.05
C LEU A 711 -5.24 -10.54 18.26
N PHE A 712 -5.16 -9.52 17.42
CA PHE A 712 -3.91 -9.12 16.74
C PHE A 712 -3.39 -7.81 17.36
N PRO A 713 -2.09 -7.70 17.67
CA PRO A 713 -1.52 -6.46 18.21
C PRO A 713 -1.54 -5.32 17.18
N LYS A 714 -1.43 -5.67 15.89
CA LYS A 714 -1.61 -4.75 14.77
C LYS A 714 -2.34 -5.43 13.60
N PHE A 715 -3.18 -4.69 12.89
CA PHE A 715 -3.92 -5.20 11.72
C PHE A 715 -4.36 -4.06 10.78
N ARG A 716 -4.50 -4.37 9.48
CA ARG A 716 -5.00 -3.40 8.50
C ARG A 716 -6.50 -3.14 8.67
N VAL A 717 -6.88 -1.87 8.62
CA VAL A 717 -8.25 -1.40 8.83
C VAL A 717 -8.64 -0.33 7.82
N ARG A 718 -9.94 -0.28 7.53
CA ARG A 718 -10.62 0.94 7.12
C ARG A 718 -11.51 1.41 8.27
N ALA A 719 -11.47 2.69 8.58
CA ALA A 719 -12.31 3.27 9.62
C ALA A 719 -13.07 4.50 9.08
N ILE A 720 -14.32 4.67 9.54
CA ILE A 720 -15.03 5.94 9.48
C ILE A 720 -14.75 6.63 10.81
N ALA A 721 -14.22 7.85 10.76
CA ALA A 721 -13.77 8.59 11.93
C ALA A 721 -14.18 10.06 11.91
N GLU A 722 -14.25 10.65 13.10
CA GLU A 722 -14.35 12.09 13.34
C GLU A 722 -12.94 12.56 13.74
N PRO A 723 -12.29 13.48 12.97
CA PRO A 723 -10.98 13.98 13.32
C PRO A 723 -11.10 15.22 14.22
N HIS A 724 -10.56 15.13 15.42
CA HIS A 724 -10.58 16.19 16.43
C HIS A 724 -9.18 16.80 16.56
N PRO A 725 -9.05 18.03 17.08
CA PRO A 725 -7.78 18.51 17.64
C PRO A 725 -7.30 17.59 18.78
N GLN A 726 -6.00 17.62 19.11
CA GLN A 726 -5.36 16.88 20.21
C GLN A 726 -6.25 16.78 21.46
N GLN A 727 -6.46 15.55 21.98
CA GLN A 727 -7.37 15.30 23.11
C GLN A 727 -6.68 14.90 24.42
N ASP A 728 -5.56 14.18 24.36
CA ASP A 728 -4.68 13.91 25.51
C ASP A 728 -3.35 14.65 25.26
N PRO A 729 -2.82 15.47 26.20
CA PRO A 729 -1.51 16.10 26.03
C PRO A 729 -0.33 15.10 25.98
N ALA A 730 -0.56 13.80 26.23
CA ALA A 730 0.39 12.73 25.96
C ALA A 730 0.42 12.27 24.48
N ASP A 731 -0.57 12.65 23.67
CA ASP A 731 -0.58 12.41 22.23
C ASP A 731 0.38 13.40 21.54
N ASN A 732 1.39 12.91 20.83
CA ASN A 732 2.42 13.76 20.20
C ASN A 732 1.97 14.47 18.91
N GLU A 733 0.73 14.26 18.46
CA GLU A 733 0.19 14.77 17.20
C GLU A 733 -0.96 15.77 17.44
N PRO A 734 -1.11 16.82 16.59
CA PRO A 734 -2.15 17.84 16.76
C PRO A 734 -3.56 17.36 16.39
N ILE A 735 -3.68 16.17 15.80
CA ILE A 735 -4.94 15.57 15.32
C ILE A 735 -5.15 14.22 15.99
N THR A 736 -6.36 14.00 16.51
CA THR A 736 -6.80 12.77 17.17
C THR A 736 -8.03 12.21 16.44
N LEU A 737 -8.01 10.94 16.07
CA LEU A 737 -9.15 10.27 15.41
C LEU A 737 -10.08 9.61 16.42
N ARG A 738 -11.37 9.90 16.34
CA ARG A 738 -12.43 9.16 17.04
C ARG A 738 -13.13 8.22 16.06
N VAL A 739 -13.06 6.91 16.31
CA VAL A 739 -13.65 5.90 15.41
C VAL A 739 -15.16 5.80 15.60
N LEU A 740 -15.93 6.00 14.53
CA LEU A 740 -17.38 5.75 14.46
C LEU A 740 -17.75 4.46 13.72
N ALA A 741 -16.88 3.91 12.88
CA ALA A 741 -17.03 2.53 12.38
C ALA A 741 -15.67 1.92 12.06
N LEU A 742 -15.49 0.63 12.36
CA LEU A 742 -14.25 -0.09 12.13
C LEU A 742 -14.50 -1.35 11.28
N GLY A 743 -13.82 -1.42 10.14
CA GLY A 743 -13.74 -2.62 9.31
C GLY A 743 -12.30 -3.10 9.18
N ARG A 744 -12.04 -4.37 9.49
CA ARG A 744 -10.74 -5.00 9.22
C ARG A 744 -10.60 -5.27 7.72
N VAL A 745 -9.46 -4.94 7.13
CA VAL A 745 -9.12 -5.33 5.76
C VAL A 745 -8.52 -6.73 5.80
N VAL A 746 -9.14 -7.67 5.08
CA VAL A 746 -8.72 -9.08 5.05
C VAL A 746 -8.43 -9.48 3.60
N GLN A 747 -7.25 -10.08 3.37
CA GLN A 747 -6.95 -10.67 2.07
C GLN A 747 -7.77 -11.94 1.84
N SER A 748 -8.50 -11.97 0.72
CA SER A 748 -9.22 -13.15 0.25
C SER A 748 -8.20 -14.14 -0.32
N GLN A 749 -7.78 -15.10 0.50
CA GLN A 749 -7.05 -16.26 -0.02
C GLN A 749 -7.95 -17.00 -1.03
N PRO A 750 -7.48 -17.29 -2.25
CA PRO A 750 -8.25 -18.10 -3.19
C PRO A 750 -8.45 -19.48 -2.56
N ALA A 751 -9.71 -19.88 -2.37
CA ALA A 751 -10.06 -21.13 -1.71
C ALA A 751 -9.47 -22.31 -2.48
N GLY A 752 -8.39 -22.90 -1.94
CA GLY A 752 -7.78 -24.10 -2.48
C GLY A 752 -8.84 -25.20 -2.57
N ARG A 753 -8.94 -25.86 -3.73
CA ARG A 753 -9.78 -27.06 -3.90
C ARG A 753 -9.16 -28.22 -3.13
N GLY A 754 -9.38 -28.25 -1.81
CA GLY A 754 -9.06 -29.39 -0.97
C GLY A 754 -9.85 -30.60 -1.45
N GLY A 755 -9.15 -31.67 -1.84
CA GLY A 755 -9.77 -32.89 -2.30
C GLY A 755 -10.42 -33.68 -1.16
N ARG A 756 -11.70 -33.96 -1.31
CA ARG A 756 -12.43 -35.11 -0.76
C ARG A 756 -13.45 -35.56 -1.78
#